data_AF-A0A1B0ZM56-F1
#
_entry.id   AF-A0A1B0ZM56-F1
#
_cell.length_a   1.000
_cell.length_b   1.000
_cell.length_c   1.000
_cell.angle_alpha   90.00
_cell.angle_beta   90.00
_cell.angle_gamma   90.00
#
_symmetry.space_group_name_H-M   'P 1'
#
loop_
_entity.id
_entity.type
_entity.pdbx_description
1 polymer ?
#
loop_
_entity_poly.entity_id
_entity_poly.type
_entity_poly.pdbx_seq_one_letter_code
_entity_poly.pdbx_strand_id
1 'polypeptide(L)'
;MTSDAQGNRPLSEEELQELVASSDAGARNPIGAVGLSLALVAVSWSLFQVILASPLSNYLLPGAVNNNSRLIHLAFALMLGFMAYPAMSRESRNLVGFWLGHIGTLLGIGAFGVAVLLAIAPGLSVSAAVVVSALVALVLVLPTYLNGSGMATRLESMASALGIFAAVALLTYCAVAILGQYLCDGWSGSLALFSIVVALIVAAVMVLAYLREWANPEPGFVPVQDWVLAAAGVYVAVYGFLNYQKIVDSGGLADDVDKFFALAGLIILFEAARRALGPAMAIIATIFLAYVFFGSSDVVPEVIRWKGASLKKAMSHMWITSEGVFGIALGVSTKFVFLFVLFGALLDKAGAGNYFIKMAFGALGHLRGGPAKAAVVGSAATGLISGSSIANVVTTGTFTIPLMKRVGFTNEQAGSVEVASSVNGQIMPPVMGAAAFLMVEYVGISYVEVITHAFLPAAISYVALVYIVHLEAVKRNMPTLGNRVVSMGRTIGGMAAFFAGFAALCYGVQYPVGWVISLMPEASGTVLSLLVVAAYVALLKLAAGVEDLVPDDPNAEDVELPDVGKIYKAGLHYLLPIIVLVYFLMIEQKSPGLSAFWATALLFVILLTQKPLKALFRGQSNLAFNFMDGASDLWHGMIDGARNMIGIALATATAGVIVGTVTLTGVGQVMSELVEFLSGGNLILMLIMVGLLSLVLGMGLPTTANYIVVSSLMAGVVVELGAQSGLIVPLIAVHLFVFYFGIMADVTPPVGLASFAAAAVSGGDAIRTGFVAFFYSLRTVALPFVFIFNTDLLLIDVTWAQGILVAISATIAILVFTAGTMGYFLTRSRIYESVLLVLVAFALFRPDFFMNRIMPPFAEAAPSELVEVLSASEAGQELRLRIEGPDFDTGGAASTTLVIPSDGSGDGLAMAEAIGLVLLPEDGLMKLDAPGFGTPAEEVLGSFDFYGDDPVQVTEIKAPQDQLPKELIFIPALLLLALVAMMQRGRASKEGVPA
;
A
#
# COMPACT_ATOMS: atom_id res chain seq x y z
N MET A 1 0.99 34.89 -24.23
CA MET A 1 -0.34 34.33 -23.96
C MET A 1 -1.11 34.23 -25.25
N THR A 2 -1.25 33.02 -25.80
CA THR A 2 -2.19 32.71 -26.89
C THR A 2 -3.04 31.54 -26.40
N SER A 3 -4.34 31.80 -26.21
CA SER A 3 -5.33 30.80 -25.85
C SER A 3 -5.57 29.90 -27.05
N ASP A 4 -5.13 28.65 -26.99
CA ASP A 4 -5.55 27.64 -27.96
C ASP A 4 -7.03 27.28 -27.74
N ALA A 5 -7.73 27.06 -28.86
CA ALA A 5 -9.18 27.05 -29.02
C ALA A 5 -9.93 25.87 -28.33
N GLN A 6 -9.36 25.27 -27.28
CA GLN A 6 -9.97 24.20 -26.48
C GLN A 6 -10.08 24.50 -24.97
N GLY A 7 -9.69 25.70 -24.51
CA GLY A 7 -9.96 26.10 -23.12
C GLY A 7 -9.17 25.34 -22.03
N ASN A 8 -8.15 24.57 -22.39
CA ASN A 8 -7.22 23.95 -21.43
C ASN A 8 -6.23 24.99 -20.89
N ARG A 9 -6.65 25.77 -19.89
CA ARG A 9 -5.68 26.39 -18.98
C ARG A 9 -5.23 25.36 -17.94
N PRO A 10 -3.96 25.39 -17.50
CA PRO A 10 -3.56 24.67 -16.29
C PRO A 10 -4.46 25.09 -15.13
N LEU A 11 -4.93 24.11 -14.35
CA LEU A 11 -5.73 24.34 -13.15
C LEU A 11 -4.88 25.06 -12.10
N SER A 12 -5.48 25.96 -11.31
CA SER A 12 -4.81 26.57 -10.15
C SER A 12 -4.49 25.52 -9.08
N GLU A 13 -3.62 25.81 -8.12
CA GLU A 13 -3.31 24.88 -7.02
C GLU A 13 -4.56 24.50 -6.21
N GLU A 14 -5.46 25.46 -5.97
CA GLU A 14 -6.77 25.21 -5.34
C GLU A 14 -7.69 24.38 -6.23
N GLU A 15 -7.72 24.62 -7.54
CA GLU A 15 -8.50 23.81 -8.49
C GLU A 15 -7.91 22.40 -8.67
N LEU A 16 -6.60 22.24 -8.52
CA LEU A 16 -5.93 20.94 -8.49
C LEU A 16 -6.23 20.21 -7.20
N GLN A 17 -6.16 20.87 -6.04
CA GLN A 17 -6.61 20.29 -4.76
C GLN A 17 -8.12 19.96 -4.77
N GLU A 18 -8.95 20.74 -5.46
CA GLU A 18 -10.37 20.44 -5.69
C GLU A 18 -10.55 19.29 -6.70
N LEU A 19 -9.69 19.21 -7.73
CA LEU A 19 -9.62 18.09 -8.66
C LEU A 19 -9.16 16.80 -7.96
N VAL A 20 -8.43 16.90 -6.86
CA VAL A 20 -7.93 15.77 -6.06
C VAL A 20 -9.00 15.27 -5.12
N ALA A 21 -9.64 16.21 -4.43
CA ALA A 21 -10.87 15.94 -3.71
C ALA A 21 -11.94 15.34 -4.65
N SER A 22 -11.90 15.68 -5.94
CA SER A 22 -12.81 15.12 -6.95
C SER A 22 -12.31 13.87 -7.68
N SER A 23 -11.00 13.63 -7.78
CA SER A 23 -10.39 12.46 -8.44
C SER A 23 -10.50 11.21 -7.58
N ASP A 24 -10.57 11.36 -6.26
CA ASP A 24 -10.95 10.31 -5.31
C ASP A 24 -12.49 10.13 -5.22
N ALA A 25 -13.20 10.30 -6.33
CA ALA A 25 -14.65 10.07 -6.48
C ALA A 25 -15.61 11.19 -6.01
N GLY A 26 -15.17 12.45 -6.02
CA GLY A 26 -16.09 13.61 -5.95
C GLY A 26 -16.42 14.08 -4.53
N ALA A 27 -15.46 14.03 -3.60
CA ALA A 27 -15.66 14.40 -2.20
C ALA A 27 -16.31 15.79 -2.03
N ARG A 28 -17.29 15.88 -1.12
CA ARG A 28 -17.93 17.11 -0.67
C ARG A 28 -16.94 17.88 0.20
N ASN A 29 -16.91 19.19 0.04
CA ASN A 29 -16.28 20.11 0.98
C ASN A 29 -17.35 21.06 1.56
N PRO A 30 -18.31 20.54 2.35
CA PRO A 30 -19.33 21.39 2.93
C PRO A 30 -18.68 22.39 3.88
N ILE A 31 -19.19 23.60 3.87
CA ILE A 31 -18.80 24.65 4.81
C ILE A 31 -19.83 24.69 5.96
N GLY A 32 -19.67 25.64 6.88
CA GLY A 32 -20.60 25.82 7.99
C GLY A 32 -20.68 24.62 8.95
N ALA A 33 -21.86 24.38 9.52
CA ALA A 33 -22.09 23.37 10.54
C ALA A 33 -21.91 21.92 10.03
N VAL A 34 -22.19 21.66 8.75
CA VAL A 34 -21.96 20.33 8.15
C VAL A 34 -20.47 20.09 7.98
N GLY A 35 -19.72 21.09 7.49
CA GLY A 35 -18.25 21.06 7.44
C GLY A 35 -17.64 20.80 8.82
N LEU A 36 -18.14 21.51 9.85
CA LEU A 36 -17.70 21.31 11.22
C LEU A 36 -18.00 19.88 11.73
N SER A 37 -19.16 19.31 11.41
CA SER A 37 -19.50 17.95 11.81
C SER A 37 -18.56 16.89 11.21
N LEU A 38 -18.23 17.02 9.91
CA LEU A 38 -17.25 16.18 9.23
C LEU A 38 -15.87 16.30 9.88
N ALA A 39 -15.44 17.54 10.13
CA ALA A 39 -14.16 17.82 10.76
C ALA A 39 -14.08 17.19 12.17
N LEU A 40 -15.14 17.29 12.98
CA LEU A 40 -15.19 16.71 14.32
C LEU A 40 -15.10 15.18 14.31
N VAL A 41 -15.80 14.51 13.38
CA VAL A 41 -15.73 13.05 13.22
C VAL A 41 -14.33 12.63 12.76
N ALA A 42 -13.76 13.34 11.78
CA ALA A 42 -12.40 13.09 11.26
C ALA A 42 -11.33 13.25 12.35
N VAL A 43 -11.39 14.33 13.14
CA VAL A 43 -10.47 14.57 14.26
C VAL A 43 -10.67 13.52 15.35
N SER A 44 -11.91 13.14 15.64
CA SER A 44 -12.22 12.10 16.63
C SER A 44 -11.67 10.73 16.22
N TRP A 45 -11.74 10.38 14.93
CA TRP A 45 -11.11 9.16 14.41
C TRP A 45 -9.58 9.21 14.55
N SER A 46 -8.96 10.34 14.21
CA SER A 46 -7.51 10.54 14.37
C SER A 46 -7.07 10.42 15.82
N LEU A 47 -7.79 11.05 16.75
CA LEU A 47 -7.51 10.97 18.18
C LEU A 47 -7.71 9.54 18.72
N PHE A 48 -8.80 8.87 18.33
CA PHE A 48 -9.05 7.48 18.70
C PHE A 48 -7.88 6.57 18.30
N GLN A 49 -7.36 6.74 17.08
CA GLN A 49 -6.26 5.92 16.56
C GLN A 49 -4.92 6.22 17.25
N VAL A 50 -4.64 7.50 17.55
CA VAL A 50 -3.47 7.89 18.34
C VAL A 50 -3.56 7.30 19.76
N ILE A 51 -4.73 7.33 20.40
CA ILE A 51 -4.96 6.75 21.72
C ILE A 51 -4.79 5.24 21.68
N LEU A 52 -5.40 4.56 20.71
CA LEU A 52 -5.34 3.10 20.53
C LEU A 52 -3.89 2.59 20.41
N ALA A 53 -3.03 3.36 19.74
CA ALA A 53 -1.62 3.02 19.56
C ALA A 53 -0.72 3.43 20.73
N SER A 54 -1.22 4.27 21.63
CA SER A 54 -0.45 4.80 22.74
C SER A 54 -0.25 3.75 23.84
N PRO A 55 0.83 3.86 24.64
CA PRO A 55 0.97 3.10 25.88
C PRO A 55 -0.18 3.35 26.88
N LEU A 56 -0.97 4.41 26.68
CA LEU A 56 -2.11 4.78 27.52
C LEU A 56 -3.41 4.08 27.08
N SER A 57 -3.42 3.32 25.98
CA SER A 57 -4.64 2.72 25.43
C SER A 57 -5.41 1.89 26.45
N ASN A 58 -4.73 1.04 27.23
CA ASN A 58 -5.38 0.19 28.24
C ASN A 58 -5.85 0.97 29.48
N TYR A 59 -5.42 2.22 29.64
CA TYR A 59 -5.84 3.11 30.74
C TYR A 59 -6.93 4.10 30.32
N LEU A 60 -7.04 4.40 29.03
CA LEU A 60 -7.99 5.37 28.48
C LEU A 60 -9.18 4.71 27.77
N LEU A 61 -9.01 3.48 27.26
CA LEU A 61 -10.03 2.75 26.52
C LEU A 61 -10.38 1.43 27.23
N PRO A 62 -11.66 1.03 27.28
CA PRO A 62 -12.06 -0.31 27.71
C PRO A 62 -11.33 -1.41 26.94
N GLY A 63 -10.99 -2.52 27.61
CA GLY A 63 -10.42 -3.70 26.94
C GLY A 63 -11.30 -4.22 25.80
N ALA A 64 -12.64 -4.17 25.97
CA ALA A 64 -13.58 -4.54 24.91
C ALA A 64 -13.45 -3.65 23.66
N VAL A 65 -13.20 -2.34 23.84
CA VAL A 65 -12.97 -1.38 22.75
C VAL A 65 -11.64 -1.65 22.06
N ASN A 66 -10.58 -1.94 22.82
CA ASN A 66 -9.27 -2.27 22.26
C ASN A 66 -9.34 -3.55 21.40
N ASN A 67 -9.98 -4.60 21.93
CA ASN A 67 -10.13 -5.89 21.26
C ASN A 67 -11.01 -5.82 20.01
N ASN A 68 -11.98 -4.89 19.97
CA ASN A 68 -12.92 -4.73 18.86
C ASN A 68 -12.68 -3.45 18.04
N SER A 69 -11.47 -2.90 18.11
CA SER A 69 -11.10 -1.64 17.45
C SER A 69 -11.36 -1.63 15.94
N ARG A 70 -11.29 -2.79 15.27
CA ARG A 70 -11.61 -2.95 13.83
C ARG A 70 -13.04 -2.53 13.50
N LEU A 71 -14.00 -2.86 14.37
CA LEU A 71 -15.41 -2.53 14.21
C LEU A 71 -15.63 -1.01 14.26
N ILE A 72 -14.97 -0.37 15.22
CA ILE A 72 -15.05 1.09 15.46
C ILE A 72 -14.35 1.84 14.31
N HIS A 73 -13.19 1.36 13.87
CA HIS A 73 -12.47 1.93 12.74
C HIS A 73 -13.30 1.89 11.46
N LEU A 74 -13.96 0.77 11.15
CA LEU A 74 -14.86 0.67 10.00
C LEU A 74 -16.09 1.58 10.16
N ALA A 75 -16.62 1.72 11.38
CA ALA A 75 -17.74 2.63 11.65
C ALA A 75 -17.39 4.09 11.31
N PHE A 76 -16.20 4.58 11.68
CA PHE A 76 -15.72 5.90 11.28
C PHE A 76 -15.57 6.01 9.75
N ALA A 77 -14.99 4.99 9.12
CA ALA A 77 -14.80 4.96 7.67
C ALA A 77 -16.12 5.00 6.90
N LEU A 78 -17.14 4.25 7.34
CA LEU A 78 -18.48 4.26 6.72
C LEU A 78 -19.19 5.59 6.93
N MET A 79 -19.15 6.14 8.16
CA MET A 79 -19.75 7.44 8.48
C MET A 79 -19.17 8.55 7.59
N LEU A 80 -17.85 8.68 7.57
CA LEU A 80 -17.17 9.67 6.74
C LEU A 80 -17.30 9.33 5.25
N GLY A 81 -17.34 8.06 4.87
CA GLY A 81 -17.57 7.60 3.50
C GLY A 81 -18.86 8.17 2.90
N PHE A 82 -19.98 8.07 3.61
CA PHE A 82 -21.26 8.58 3.12
C PHE A 82 -21.41 10.09 3.25
N MET A 83 -20.83 10.69 4.29
CA MET A 83 -20.89 12.14 4.49
C MET A 83 -19.98 12.89 3.52
N ALA A 84 -18.74 12.42 3.34
CA ALA A 84 -17.75 13.05 2.48
C ALA A 84 -17.98 12.69 1.01
N TYR A 85 -18.39 11.48 0.65
CA TYR A 85 -18.51 11.08 -0.77
C TYR A 85 -19.98 11.01 -1.22
N PRO A 86 -20.38 11.85 -2.20
CA PRO A 86 -21.75 11.86 -2.69
C PRO A 86 -22.08 10.62 -3.50
N ALA A 87 -23.37 10.29 -3.60
CA ALA A 87 -23.84 9.21 -4.47
C ALA A 87 -23.47 9.43 -5.96
N MET A 88 -23.28 10.70 -6.38
CA MET A 88 -22.92 11.12 -7.74
C MET A 88 -21.69 12.03 -7.73
N SER A 89 -20.71 11.79 -8.61
CA SER A 89 -19.62 12.72 -8.86
C SER A 89 -20.09 13.90 -9.73
N ARG A 90 -19.46 15.08 -9.61
CA ARG A 90 -19.77 16.28 -10.43
C ARG A 90 -19.63 16.03 -11.94
N GLU A 91 -18.73 15.14 -12.35
CA GLU A 91 -18.43 14.82 -13.75
C GLU A 91 -19.30 13.68 -14.33
N SER A 92 -19.86 12.79 -13.50
CA SER A 92 -20.65 11.63 -13.95
C SER A 92 -22.11 11.96 -14.27
N ARG A 93 -22.39 13.08 -14.94
CA ARG A 93 -23.72 13.38 -15.49
C ARG A 93 -24.10 12.47 -16.68
N ASN A 94 -23.51 11.29 -16.78
CA ASN A 94 -23.96 10.25 -17.69
C ASN A 94 -25.08 9.43 -17.02
N LEU A 95 -25.99 8.91 -17.84
CA LEU A 95 -27.18 8.19 -17.37
C LEU A 95 -26.81 6.98 -16.47
N VAL A 96 -25.68 6.32 -16.77
CA VAL A 96 -25.22 5.12 -16.06
C VAL A 96 -24.79 5.44 -14.63
N GLY A 97 -23.94 6.46 -14.42
CA GLY A 97 -23.51 6.88 -13.09
C GLY A 97 -24.68 7.37 -12.23
N PHE A 98 -25.64 8.06 -12.86
CA PHE A 98 -26.88 8.48 -12.20
C PHE A 98 -27.69 7.29 -11.68
N TRP A 99 -27.96 6.28 -12.51
CA TRP A 99 -28.72 5.09 -12.08
C TRP A 99 -27.95 4.27 -11.05
N LEU A 100 -26.65 4.03 -11.26
CA LEU A 100 -25.83 3.24 -10.33
C LEU A 100 -25.80 3.85 -8.93
N GLY A 101 -25.63 5.18 -8.82
CA GLY A 101 -25.56 5.84 -7.50
C GLY A 101 -26.88 5.80 -6.72
N HIS A 102 -28.01 5.99 -7.40
CA HIS A 102 -29.32 5.94 -6.75
C HIS A 102 -29.74 4.50 -6.42
N ILE A 103 -29.47 3.53 -7.30
CA ILE A 103 -29.75 2.12 -7.06
C ILE A 103 -28.94 1.61 -5.86
N GLY A 104 -27.64 1.91 -5.79
CA GLY A 104 -26.81 1.50 -4.65
C GLY A 104 -27.32 2.07 -3.32
N THR A 105 -27.72 3.35 -3.33
CA THR A 105 -28.35 4.01 -2.17
C THR A 105 -29.66 3.34 -1.76
N LEU A 106 -30.53 3.02 -2.72
CA LEU A 106 -31.78 2.31 -2.48
C LEU A 106 -31.56 0.91 -1.90
N LEU A 107 -30.58 0.17 -2.45
CA LEU A 107 -30.23 -1.17 -1.99
C LEU A 107 -29.68 -1.15 -0.56
N GLY A 108 -28.80 -0.19 -0.23
CA GLY A 108 -28.24 -0.06 1.12
C GLY A 108 -29.31 0.23 2.17
N ILE A 109 -30.15 1.24 1.94
CA ILE A 109 -31.25 1.60 2.86
C ILE A 109 -32.27 0.46 2.93
N GLY A 110 -32.61 -0.14 1.79
CA GLY A 110 -33.55 -1.25 1.71
C GLY A 110 -33.07 -2.48 2.49
N ALA A 111 -31.81 -2.89 2.29
CA ALA A 111 -31.23 -4.04 2.98
C ALA A 111 -31.18 -3.83 4.50
N PHE A 112 -30.79 -2.64 4.95
CA PHE A 112 -30.81 -2.30 6.37
C PHE A 112 -32.24 -2.32 6.94
N GLY A 113 -33.20 -1.73 6.21
CA GLY A 113 -34.61 -1.77 6.60
C GLY A 113 -35.14 -3.19 6.75
N VAL A 114 -34.76 -4.11 5.86
CA VAL A 114 -35.15 -5.53 5.93
C VAL A 114 -34.60 -6.16 7.21
N ALA A 115 -33.30 -5.95 7.49
CA ALA A 115 -32.67 -6.49 8.70
C ALA A 115 -33.37 -5.99 9.98
N VAL A 116 -33.66 -4.69 10.06
CA VAL A 116 -34.38 -4.10 11.19
C VAL A 116 -35.79 -4.67 11.32
N LEU A 117 -36.56 -4.73 10.23
CA LEU A 117 -37.94 -5.25 10.27
C LEU A 117 -38.00 -6.71 10.72
N LEU A 118 -37.08 -7.54 10.23
CA LEU A 118 -37.02 -8.95 10.62
C LEU A 118 -36.53 -9.13 12.07
N ALA A 119 -35.69 -8.23 12.57
CA ALA A 119 -35.26 -8.24 13.96
C ALA A 119 -36.39 -7.87 14.94
N ILE A 120 -37.18 -6.84 14.62
CA ILE A 120 -38.28 -6.36 15.48
C ILE A 120 -39.56 -7.17 15.32
N ALA A 121 -39.77 -7.78 14.16
CA ALA A 121 -40.96 -8.59 13.83
C ALA A 121 -40.53 -9.92 13.18
N PRO A 122 -40.05 -10.91 13.96
CA PRO A 122 -39.54 -12.18 13.42
C PRO A 122 -40.57 -13.02 12.65
N GLY A 123 -41.87 -12.78 12.88
CA GLY A 123 -42.96 -13.44 12.15
C GLY A 123 -43.29 -12.81 10.79
N LEU A 124 -42.63 -11.71 10.41
CA LEU A 124 -42.85 -11.04 9.14
C LEU A 124 -42.20 -11.82 7.99
N SER A 125 -42.93 -12.05 6.89
CA SER A 125 -42.34 -12.67 5.70
C SER A 125 -41.24 -11.77 5.11
N VAL A 126 -40.17 -12.39 4.61
CA VAL A 126 -39.05 -11.66 3.98
C VAL A 126 -39.55 -10.80 2.81
N SER A 127 -40.48 -11.29 2.01
CA SER A 127 -41.09 -10.52 0.91
C SER A 127 -41.79 -9.25 1.41
N ALA A 128 -42.53 -9.33 2.52
CA ALA A 128 -43.18 -8.16 3.09
C ALA A 128 -42.17 -7.15 3.64
N ALA A 129 -41.13 -7.64 4.33
CA ALA A 129 -40.03 -6.79 4.80
C ALA A 129 -39.37 -6.05 3.63
N VAL A 130 -39.02 -6.76 2.54
CA VAL A 130 -38.40 -6.18 1.34
C VAL A 130 -39.28 -5.10 0.72
N VAL A 131 -40.58 -5.35 0.55
CA VAL A 131 -41.50 -4.36 -0.05
C VAL A 131 -41.58 -3.09 0.81
N VAL A 132 -41.75 -3.23 2.13
CA VAL A 132 -41.84 -2.08 3.03
C VAL A 132 -40.54 -1.28 3.03
N SER A 133 -39.39 -1.96 3.13
CA SER A 133 -38.09 -1.29 3.14
C SER A 133 -37.75 -0.62 1.80
N ALA A 134 -38.13 -1.23 0.68
CA ALA A 134 -37.95 -0.63 -0.65
C ALA A 134 -38.78 0.65 -0.82
N LEU A 135 -40.02 0.67 -0.31
CA LEU A 135 -40.86 1.87 -0.32
C LEU A 135 -40.26 2.99 0.54
N VAL A 136 -39.76 2.67 1.74
CA VAL A 136 -39.07 3.64 2.61
C VAL A 136 -37.83 4.19 1.93
N ALA A 137 -37.00 3.33 1.33
CA ALA A 137 -35.81 3.75 0.59
C ALA A 137 -36.17 4.68 -0.58
N LEU A 138 -37.20 4.33 -1.35
CA LEU A 138 -37.66 5.15 -2.47
C LEU A 138 -38.11 6.53 -2.00
N VAL A 139 -38.88 6.62 -0.91
CA VAL A 139 -39.34 7.90 -0.35
C VAL A 139 -38.16 8.78 0.08
N LEU A 140 -37.09 8.20 0.63
CA LEU A 140 -35.90 8.94 1.06
C LEU A 140 -35.06 9.44 -0.12
N VAL A 141 -35.00 8.69 -1.21
CA VAL A 141 -34.14 8.99 -2.37
C VAL A 141 -34.84 9.85 -3.44
N LEU A 142 -36.17 9.74 -3.55
CA LEU A 142 -36.96 10.41 -4.58
C LEU A 142 -36.78 11.94 -4.64
N PRO A 143 -36.71 12.68 -3.51
CA PRO A 143 -36.49 14.13 -3.54
C PRO A 143 -35.19 14.51 -4.25
N THR A 144 -34.08 13.84 -3.90
CA THR A 144 -32.78 14.09 -4.54
C THR A 144 -32.70 13.63 -5.97
N TYR A 145 -33.40 12.54 -6.32
CA TYR A 145 -33.51 12.05 -7.69
C TYR A 145 -34.20 13.08 -8.59
N LEU A 146 -35.25 13.73 -8.08
CA LEU A 146 -36.01 14.74 -8.82
C LEU A 146 -35.32 16.11 -8.85
N ASN A 147 -34.53 16.45 -7.83
CA ASN A 147 -33.93 17.77 -7.71
C ASN A 147 -32.85 18.01 -8.79
N GLY A 148 -32.01 17.02 -9.14
CA GLY A 148 -31.09 17.05 -10.30
C GLY A 148 -30.07 18.21 -10.39
N SER A 149 -30.21 19.24 -9.57
CA SER A 149 -29.56 20.55 -9.66
C SER A 149 -28.29 20.65 -8.80
N GLY A 150 -28.12 19.74 -7.83
CA GLY A 150 -27.03 19.77 -6.87
C GLY A 150 -27.14 20.90 -5.83
N MET A 151 -28.21 21.69 -5.84
CA MET A 151 -28.51 22.72 -4.83
C MET A 151 -29.64 22.23 -3.93
N ALA A 152 -29.49 22.36 -2.61
CA ALA A 152 -30.53 21.94 -1.68
C ALA A 152 -31.81 22.77 -1.88
N THR A 153 -32.95 22.11 -2.09
CA THR A 153 -34.24 22.74 -1.86
C THR A 153 -34.42 23.00 -0.36
N ARG A 154 -35.25 23.97 0.01
CA ARG A 154 -35.53 24.27 1.44
C ARG A 154 -35.98 23.04 2.23
N LEU A 155 -36.73 22.15 1.60
CA LEU A 155 -37.23 20.92 2.22
C LEU A 155 -36.11 19.91 2.46
N GLU A 156 -35.16 19.78 1.53
CA GLU A 156 -33.98 18.92 1.68
C GLU A 156 -33.00 19.45 2.72
N SER A 157 -32.83 20.78 2.82
CA SER A 157 -32.03 21.38 3.90
C SER A 157 -32.63 21.08 5.28
N MET A 158 -33.96 21.14 5.43
CA MET A 158 -34.65 20.74 6.68
C MET A 158 -34.48 19.26 7.01
N ALA A 159 -34.64 18.39 6.01
CA ALA A 159 -34.45 16.95 6.20
C ALA A 159 -33.00 16.60 6.55
N SER A 160 -32.03 17.30 5.94
CA SER A 160 -30.61 17.19 6.28
C SER A 160 -30.33 17.65 7.71
N ALA A 161 -30.94 18.74 8.18
CA ALA A 161 -30.82 19.17 9.58
C ALA A 161 -31.28 18.09 10.58
N LEU A 162 -32.38 17.39 10.28
CA LEU A 162 -32.85 16.27 11.08
C LEU A 162 -31.91 15.06 11.00
N GLY A 163 -31.29 14.82 9.84
CA GLY A 163 -30.23 13.82 9.66
C GLY A 163 -28.99 14.11 10.50
N ILE A 164 -28.52 15.37 10.48
CA ILE A 164 -27.44 15.86 11.35
C ILE A 164 -27.79 15.60 12.81
N PHE A 165 -29.01 15.95 13.23
CA PHE A 165 -29.46 15.71 14.60
C PHE A 165 -29.35 14.24 15.00
N ALA A 166 -29.92 13.35 14.20
CA ALA A 166 -29.97 11.92 14.50
C ALA A 166 -28.57 11.29 14.52
N ALA A 167 -27.71 11.64 13.57
CA ALA A 167 -26.37 11.11 13.48
C ALA A 167 -25.46 11.64 14.58
N VAL A 168 -25.49 12.96 14.86
CA VAL A 168 -24.71 13.55 15.95
C VAL A 168 -25.20 13.02 17.30
N ALA A 169 -26.52 12.87 17.49
CA ALA A 169 -27.07 12.28 18.71
C ALA A 169 -26.60 10.82 18.86
N LEU A 170 -26.68 10.01 17.82
CA LEU A 170 -26.26 8.60 17.88
C LEU A 170 -24.75 8.48 18.15
N LEU A 171 -23.92 9.25 17.43
CA LEU A 171 -22.46 9.24 17.62
C LEU A 171 -22.07 9.70 19.02
N THR A 172 -22.67 10.79 19.49
CA THR A 172 -22.41 11.32 20.83
C THR A 172 -22.91 10.34 21.89
N TYR A 173 -24.07 9.71 21.67
CA TYR A 173 -24.59 8.69 22.57
C TYR A 173 -23.63 7.51 22.65
N CYS A 174 -23.20 6.94 21.53
CA CYS A 174 -22.25 5.84 21.50
C CYS A 174 -20.92 6.22 22.16
N ALA A 175 -20.37 7.41 21.88
CA ALA A 175 -19.12 7.88 22.47
C ALA A 175 -19.24 8.04 24.00
N VAL A 176 -20.30 8.69 24.48
CA VAL A 176 -20.52 8.91 25.92
C VAL A 176 -20.92 7.61 26.63
N ALA A 177 -21.64 6.72 25.95
CA ALA A 177 -22.00 5.40 26.47
C ALA A 177 -20.74 4.55 26.71
N ILE A 178 -19.86 4.47 25.71
CA ILE A 178 -18.61 3.71 25.79
C ILE A 178 -17.67 4.29 26.86
N LEU A 179 -17.46 5.61 26.84
CA LEU A 179 -16.60 6.29 27.82
C LEU A 179 -17.20 6.24 29.23
N GLY A 180 -18.51 6.40 29.34
CA GLY A 180 -19.23 6.35 30.60
C GLY A 180 -19.20 4.95 31.22
N GLN A 181 -19.35 3.90 30.40
CA GLN A 181 -19.33 2.52 30.87
C GLN A 181 -17.95 2.19 31.43
N TYR A 182 -16.91 2.76 30.83
CA TYR A 182 -15.54 2.68 31.31
C TYR A 182 -15.34 3.37 32.65
N LEU A 183 -15.73 4.65 32.74
CA LEU A 183 -15.52 5.48 33.94
C LEU A 183 -16.34 5.02 35.14
N CYS A 184 -17.45 4.32 34.89
CA CYS A 184 -18.39 3.88 35.91
C CYS A 184 -18.35 2.36 36.17
N ASP A 185 -17.36 1.64 35.64
CA ASP A 185 -17.19 0.17 35.79
C ASP A 185 -18.48 -0.62 35.50
N GLY A 186 -19.23 -0.22 34.47
CA GLY A 186 -20.45 -0.92 34.07
C GLY A 186 -21.52 -0.03 33.45
N TRP A 187 -22.50 -0.68 32.84
CA TRP A 187 -23.66 -0.03 32.24
C TRP A 187 -24.76 0.17 33.28
N SER A 188 -25.09 1.42 33.59
CA SER A 188 -26.16 1.76 34.53
C SER A 188 -27.26 2.60 33.86
N GLY A 189 -28.48 2.56 34.37
CA GLY A 189 -29.60 3.35 33.84
C GLY A 189 -29.34 4.87 33.92
N SER A 190 -28.61 5.33 34.94
CA SER A 190 -28.19 6.73 35.08
C SER A 190 -27.16 7.13 34.02
N LEU A 191 -26.22 6.25 33.71
CA LEU A 191 -25.24 6.47 32.66
C LEU A 191 -25.89 6.46 31.26
N ALA A 192 -26.83 5.56 31.01
CA ALA A 192 -27.62 5.54 29.79
C ALA A 192 -28.37 6.86 29.60
N LEU A 193 -29.04 7.35 30.66
CA LEU A 193 -29.75 8.62 30.65
C LEU A 193 -28.80 9.81 30.44
N PHE A 194 -27.65 9.83 31.11
CA PHE A 194 -26.62 10.86 30.91
C PHE A 194 -26.13 10.90 29.47
N SER A 195 -25.83 9.73 28.89
CA SER A 195 -25.39 9.60 27.50
C SER A 195 -26.43 10.13 26.52
N ILE A 196 -27.71 9.83 26.75
CA ILE A 196 -28.83 10.35 25.94
C ILE A 196 -28.94 11.87 26.06
N VAL A 197 -28.84 12.42 27.29
CA VAL A 197 -28.96 13.86 27.51
C VAL A 197 -27.82 14.63 26.83
N VAL A 198 -26.57 14.17 26.99
CA VAL A 198 -25.40 14.79 26.33
C VAL A 198 -25.55 14.70 24.81
N ALA A 199 -25.97 13.54 24.30
CA ALA A 199 -26.23 13.35 22.88
C ALA A 199 -27.26 14.32 22.30
N LEU A 200 -28.40 14.48 22.97
CA LEU A 200 -29.46 15.38 22.53
C LEU A 200 -29.02 16.85 22.60
N ILE A 201 -28.23 17.25 23.61
CA ILE A 201 -27.70 18.61 23.74
C ILE A 201 -26.73 18.92 22.59
N VAL A 202 -25.75 18.05 22.34
CA VAL A 202 -24.77 18.26 21.27
C VAL A 202 -25.45 18.28 19.90
N ALA A 203 -26.40 17.36 19.67
CA ALA A 203 -27.21 17.34 18.45
C ALA A 203 -28.04 18.62 18.28
N ALA A 204 -28.69 19.11 19.35
CA ALA A 204 -29.48 20.33 19.31
C ALA A 204 -28.63 21.57 19.01
N VAL A 205 -27.43 21.67 19.59
CA VAL A 205 -26.49 22.78 19.31
C VAL A 205 -26.06 22.78 17.84
N MET A 206 -25.74 21.61 17.29
CA MET A 206 -25.34 21.47 15.89
C MET A 206 -26.47 21.80 14.92
N VAL A 207 -27.70 21.40 15.22
CA VAL A 207 -28.88 21.78 14.43
C VAL A 207 -29.11 23.29 14.50
N LEU A 208 -29.03 23.90 15.68
CA LEU A 208 -29.22 25.34 15.81
C LEU A 208 -28.13 26.13 15.06
N ALA A 209 -26.88 25.65 15.04
CA ALA A 209 -25.81 26.22 14.24
C ALA A 209 -26.11 26.11 12.74
N TYR A 210 -26.54 24.94 12.28
CA TYR A 210 -26.93 24.70 10.87
C TYR A 210 -28.13 25.56 10.44
N LEU A 211 -29.14 25.71 11.30
CA LEU A 211 -30.30 26.57 11.05
C LEU A 211 -29.95 28.07 11.08
N ARG A 212 -28.84 28.47 11.72
CA ARG A 212 -28.39 29.87 11.77
C ARG A 212 -27.72 30.32 10.47
N GLU A 213 -27.11 29.40 9.72
CA GLU A 213 -26.42 29.65 8.44
C GLU A 213 -27.38 29.65 7.22
N TRP A 214 -28.67 29.44 7.48
CA TRP A 214 -29.80 29.29 6.54
C TRP A 214 -30.00 30.40 5.49
N ALA A 215 -29.41 31.58 5.69
CA ALA A 215 -29.62 32.72 4.78
C ALA A 215 -28.99 32.51 3.38
N ASN A 216 -28.04 31.58 3.22
CA ASN A 216 -27.33 31.34 1.97
C ASN A 216 -27.45 29.85 1.53
N PRO A 217 -27.92 29.54 0.32
CA PRO A 217 -27.86 28.16 -0.18
C PRO A 217 -26.40 27.73 -0.38
N GLU A 218 -25.95 26.74 0.40
CA GLU A 218 -24.56 26.26 0.34
C GLU A 218 -24.33 25.25 -0.79
N PRO A 219 -23.27 25.42 -1.59
CA PRO A 219 -22.72 24.33 -2.38
C PRO A 219 -22.23 23.20 -1.43
N GLY A 220 -22.74 21.98 -1.60
CA GLY A 220 -22.15 20.80 -0.95
C GLY A 220 -22.89 20.19 0.27
N PHE A 221 -24.18 20.48 0.48
CA PHE A 221 -24.97 19.85 1.55
C PHE A 221 -24.97 18.30 1.50
N VAL A 222 -25.11 17.65 2.66
CA VAL A 222 -25.26 16.18 2.76
C VAL A 222 -26.75 15.82 2.76
N PRO A 223 -27.25 15.04 1.79
CA PRO A 223 -28.65 14.62 1.75
C PRO A 223 -29.06 13.71 2.91
N VAL A 224 -30.36 13.68 3.23
CA VAL A 224 -30.89 12.87 4.34
C VAL A 224 -30.63 11.37 4.17
N GLN A 225 -30.70 10.85 2.94
CA GLN A 225 -30.42 9.44 2.67
C GLN A 225 -28.97 9.05 2.98
N ASP A 226 -28.03 9.98 2.85
CA ASP A 226 -26.62 9.73 3.17
C ASP A 226 -26.39 9.74 4.67
N TRP A 227 -27.14 10.56 5.42
CA TRP A 227 -27.18 10.47 6.89
C TRP A 227 -27.75 9.14 7.37
N VAL A 228 -28.82 8.65 6.71
CA VAL A 228 -29.41 7.34 7.02
C VAL A 228 -28.40 6.22 6.74
N LEU A 229 -27.72 6.24 5.60
CA LEU A 229 -26.69 5.26 5.27
C LEU A 229 -25.48 5.34 6.21
N ALA A 230 -25.07 6.55 6.60
CA ALA A 230 -23.99 6.76 7.55
C ALA A 230 -24.33 6.16 8.92
N ALA A 231 -25.53 6.41 9.44
CA ALA A 231 -26.00 5.84 10.70
C ALA A 231 -26.18 4.32 10.62
N ALA A 232 -26.78 3.82 9.53
CA ALA A 232 -26.92 2.39 9.28
C ALA A 232 -25.55 1.69 9.20
N GLY A 233 -24.60 2.30 8.49
CA GLY A 233 -23.22 1.83 8.35
C GLY A 233 -22.49 1.72 9.69
N VAL A 234 -22.60 2.74 10.54
CA VAL A 234 -22.07 2.68 11.91
C VAL A 234 -22.70 1.52 12.67
N TYR A 235 -24.03 1.40 12.65
CA TYR A 235 -24.74 0.35 13.38
C TYR A 235 -24.33 -1.06 12.94
N VAL A 236 -24.30 -1.35 11.63
CA VAL A 236 -23.94 -2.68 11.11
C VAL A 236 -22.46 -3.01 11.37
N ALA A 237 -21.58 -2.02 11.36
CA ALA A 237 -20.17 -2.22 11.71
C ALA A 237 -19.99 -2.58 13.20
N VAL A 238 -20.73 -1.93 14.10
CA VAL A 238 -20.66 -2.23 15.55
C VAL A 238 -21.62 -3.32 16.00
N TYR A 239 -22.43 -3.90 15.11
CA TYR A 239 -23.42 -4.94 15.45
C TYR A 239 -22.79 -6.11 16.20
N GLY A 240 -21.63 -6.58 15.74
CA GLY A 240 -20.88 -7.66 16.38
C GLY A 240 -20.41 -7.31 17.80
N PHE A 241 -20.09 -6.04 18.05
CA PHE A 241 -19.76 -5.55 19.38
C PHE A 241 -20.98 -5.55 20.30
N LEU A 242 -22.12 -5.05 19.81
CA LEU A 242 -23.36 -4.96 20.57
C LEU A 242 -23.93 -6.35 20.94
N ASN A 243 -23.71 -7.35 20.07
CA ASN A 243 -24.20 -8.72 20.24
C ASN A 243 -23.06 -9.71 20.53
N TYR A 244 -21.94 -9.24 21.08
CA TYR A 244 -20.73 -10.04 21.24
C TYR A 244 -20.97 -11.37 21.95
N GLN A 245 -21.66 -11.37 23.10
CA GLN A 245 -21.91 -12.58 23.87
C GLN A 245 -22.71 -13.62 23.06
N LYS A 246 -23.77 -13.17 22.38
CA LYS A 246 -24.61 -14.02 21.52
C LYS A 246 -23.78 -14.69 20.42
N ILE A 247 -22.92 -13.92 19.75
CA ILE A 247 -22.09 -14.42 18.66
C ILE A 247 -21.07 -15.43 19.17
N VAL A 248 -20.41 -15.14 20.30
CA VAL A 248 -19.46 -16.05 20.94
C VAL A 248 -20.13 -17.36 21.35
N ASP A 249 -21.31 -17.29 21.99
CA ASP A 249 -22.06 -18.48 22.42
C ASP A 249 -22.50 -19.35 21.23
N SER A 250 -22.69 -18.74 20.05
CA SER A 250 -23.02 -19.44 18.80
C SER A 250 -21.80 -20.00 18.04
N GLY A 251 -20.58 -19.82 18.57
CA GLY A 251 -19.34 -20.20 17.89
C GLY A 251 -19.09 -19.41 16.59
N GLY A 252 -19.63 -18.18 16.47
CA GLY A 252 -19.49 -17.35 15.28
C GLY A 252 -20.47 -17.65 14.14
N LEU A 253 -21.44 -18.55 14.33
CA LEU A 253 -22.46 -18.87 13.33
C LEU A 253 -23.62 -17.88 13.40
N ALA A 254 -23.79 -17.08 12.36
CA ALA A 254 -24.88 -16.12 12.23
C ALA A 254 -26.25 -16.81 12.35
N ASP A 255 -27.18 -16.30 13.17
CA ASP A 255 -28.57 -16.76 13.16
C ASP A 255 -29.40 -16.14 12.02
N ASP A 256 -30.72 -16.30 12.07
CA ASP A 256 -31.63 -15.77 11.04
C ASP A 256 -31.70 -14.25 11.00
N VAL A 257 -31.39 -13.55 12.10
CA VAL A 257 -31.34 -12.09 12.16
C VAL A 257 -29.95 -11.59 11.79
N ASP A 258 -28.90 -12.21 12.32
CA ASP A 258 -27.50 -11.85 12.11
C ASP A 258 -27.14 -11.88 10.63
N LYS A 259 -27.63 -12.89 9.88
CA LYS A 259 -27.34 -13.01 8.44
C LYS A 259 -27.88 -11.83 7.62
N PHE A 260 -29.01 -11.22 8.02
CA PHE A 260 -29.56 -10.07 7.30
C PHE A 260 -28.85 -8.77 7.67
N PHE A 261 -28.40 -8.61 8.92
CA PHE A 261 -27.53 -7.48 9.29
C PHE A 261 -26.16 -7.57 8.62
N ALA A 262 -25.58 -8.76 8.53
CA ALA A 262 -24.36 -9.01 7.79
C ALA A 262 -24.51 -8.70 6.29
N LEU A 263 -25.62 -9.13 5.68
CA LEU A 263 -25.92 -8.82 4.27
C LEU A 263 -26.10 -7.32 4.05
N ALA A 264 -26.82 -6.64 4.96
CA ALA A 264 -26.95 -5.18 4.92
C ALA A 264 -25.58 -4.49 5.05
N GLY A 265 -24.73 -4.99 5.96
CA GLY A 265 -23.35 -4.54 6.11
C GLY A 265 -22.55 -4.61 4.82
N LEU A 266 -22.57 -5.76 4.12
CA LEU A 266 -21.86 -5.93 2.85
C LEU A 266 -22.36 -4.97 1.76
N ILE A 267 -23.68 -4.83 1.61
CA ILE A 267 -24.26 -3.93 0.60
C ILE A 267 -23.91 -2.47 0.90
N ILE A 268 -23.99 -2.05 2.16
CA ILE A 268 -23.60 -0.70 2.60
C ILE A 268 -22.10 -0.48 2.38
N LEU A 269 -21.26 -1.45 2.72
CA LEU A 269 -19.81 -1.39 2.49
C LEU A 269 -19.49 -1.24 1.00
N PHE A 270 -20.14 -2.02 0.13
CA PHE A 270 -19.92 -1.93 -1.32
C PHE A 270 -20.35 -0.59 -1.89
N GLU A 271 -21.46 -0.02 -1.39
CA GLU A 271 -21.88 1.32 -1.80
C GLU A 271 -20.90 2.39 -1.29
N ALA A 272 -20.41 2.30 -0.05
CA ALA A 272 -19.39 3.21 0.46
C ALA A 272 -18.07 3.10 -0.33
N ALA A 273 -17.61 1.88 -0.61
CA ALA A 273 -16.43 1.63 -1.42
C ALA A 273 -16.60 2.16 -2.85
N ARG A 274 -17.77 1.96 -3.47
CA ARG A 274 -18.08 2.51 -4.79
C ARG A 274 -18.00 4.04 -4.80
N ARG A 275 -18.51 4.69 -3.76
CA ARG A 275 -18.51 6.16 -3.62
C ARG A 275 -17.13 6.74 -3.36
N ALA A 276 -16.26 6.05 -2.62
CA ALA A 276 -14.94 6.57 -2.25
C ALA A 276 -13.80 6.11 -3.18
N LEU A 277 -13.95 4.97 -3.86
CA LEU A 277 -12.88 4.32 -4.64
C LEU A 277 -13.28 4.11 -6.11
N GLY A 278 -14.51 4.47 -6.48
CA GLY A 278 -15.09 4.14 -7.78
C GLY A 278 -15.64 2.71 -7.87
N PRO A 279 -16.28 2.36 -9.00
CA PRO A 279 -17.05 1.13 -9.12
C PRO A 279 -16.19 -0.14 -9.21
N ALA A 280 -14.91 -0.04 -9.58
CA ALA A 280 -14.06 -1.20 -9.85
C ALA A 280 -13.97 -2.15 -8.63
N MET A 281 -13.64 -1.62 -7.44
CA MET A 281 -13.50 -2.43 -6.23
C MET A 281 -14.82 -3.12 -5.82
N ALA A 282 -15.94 -2.39 -5.87
CA ALA A 282 -17.24 -2.94 -5.53
C ALA A 282 -17.70 -4.01 -6.54
N ILE A 283 -17.43 -3.81 -7.84
CA ILE A 283 -17.73 -4.80 -8.89
C ILE A 283 -16.93 -6.08 -8.66
N ILE A 284 -15.62 -5.98 -8.43
CA ILE A 284 -14.77 -7.15 -8.19
C ILE A 284 -15.26 -7.91 -6.95
N ALA A 285 -15.47 -7.23 -5.82
CA ALA A 285 -15.98 -7.88 -4.62
C ALA A 285 -17.37 -8.50 -4.82
N THR A 286 -18.23 -7.90 -5.65
CA THR A 286 -19.53 -8.46 -6.02
C THR A 286 -19.39 -9.72 -6.88
N ILE A 287 -18.43 -9.76 -7.82
CA ILE A 287 -18.14 -10.95 -8.63
C ILE A 287 -17.67 -12.10 -7.74
N PHE A 288 -16.75 -11.83 -6.80
CA PHE A 288 -16.30 -12.84 -5.83
C PHE A 288 -17.44 -13.32 -4.93
N LEU A 289 -18.26 -12.40 -4.41
CA LEU A 289 -19.43 -12.77 -3.62
C LEU A 289 -20.46 -13.57 -4.44
N ALA A 290 -20.65 -13.25 -5.72
CA ALA A 290 -21.50 -14.02 -6.61
C ALA A 290 -20.93 -15.42 -6.86
N TYR A 291 -19.61 -15.55 -7.01
CA TYR A 291 -18.94 -16.85 -7.10
C TYR A 291 -19.19 -17.72 -5.86
N VAL A 292 -19.30 -17.13 -4.66
CA VAL A 292 -19.67 -17.88 -3.45
C VAL A 292 -21.05 -18.56 -3.56
N PHE A 293 -22.01 -17.92 -4.23
CA PHE A 293 -23.38 -18.46 -4.33
C PHE A 293 -23.60 -19.31 -5.59
N PHE A 294 -23.02 -18.89 -6.71
CA PHE A 294 -23.29 -19.45 -8.04
C PHE A 294 -22.13 -20.28 -8.60
N GLY A 295 -21.05 -20.44 -7.85
CA GLY A 295 -19.88 -21.21 -8.27
C GLY A 295 -20.14 -22.71 -8.50
N SER A 296 -21.29 -23.24 -8.02
CA SER A 296 -21.75 -24.62 -8.28
C SER A 296 -22.57 -24.78 -9.57
N SER A 297 -22.86 -23.68 -10.27
CA SER A 297 -23.66 -23.68 -11.50
C SER A 297 -22.94 -24.41 -12.64
N ASP A 298 -23.71 -25.09 -13.49
CA ASP A 298 -23.20 -25.77 -14.69
C ASP A 298 -22.59 -24.82 -15.72
N VAL A 299 -22.88 -23.52 -15.62
CA VAL A 299 -22.31 -22.47 -16.49
C VAL A 299 -20.85 -22.18 -16.14
N VAL A 300 -20.45 -22.46 -14.90
CA VAL A 300 -19.08 -22.25 -14.44
C VAL A 300 -18.21 -23.38 -14.98
N PRO A 301 -17.07 -23.08 -15.66
CA PRO A 301 -16.16 -24.10 -16.17
C PRO A 301 -15.78 -25.10 -15.07
N GLU A 302 -15.67 -26.37 -15.43
CA GLU A 302 -15.42 -27.47 -14.50
C GLU A 302 -14.17 -27.23 -13.65
N VAL A 303 -13.11 -26.72 -14.28
CA VAL A 303 -11.83 -26.35 -13.62
C VAL A 303 -12.01 -25.36 -12.47
N ILE A 304 -13.00 -24.46 -12.54
CA ILE A 304 -13.21 -23.41 -11.53
C ILE A 304 -14.51 -23.58 -10.74
N ARG A 305 -15.10 -24.78 -10.76
CA ARG A 305 -16.39 -25.05 -10.11
C ARG A 305 -16.19 -25.43 -8.64
N TRP A 306 -17.08 -24.97 -7.75
CA TRP A 306 -17.05 -25.35 -6.34
C TRP A 306 -18.45 -25.61 -5.78
N LYS A 307 -18.53 -26.13 -4.55
CA LYS A 307 -19.79 -26.62 -3.94
C LYS A 307 -20.88 -25.55 -3.71
N GLY A 308 -20.51 -24.27 -3.64
CA GLY A 308 -21.40 -23.17 -3.27
C GLY A 308 -21.65 -23.09 -1.75
N ALA A 309 -22.06 -21.92 -1.26
CA ALA A 309 -22.44 -21.71 0.15
C ALA A 309 -23.87 -21.17 0.31
N SER A 310 -24.50 -21.55 1.43
CA SER A 310 -25.77 -20.95 1.86
C SER A 310 -25.55 -19.52 2.36
N LEU A 311 -26.59 -18.68 2.31
CA LEU A 311 -26.53 -17.30 2.83
C LEU A 311 -26.05 -17.25 4.28
N LYS A 312 -26.50 -18.17 5.14
CA LYS A 312 -26.08 -18.25 6.54
C LYS A 312 -24.58 -18.50 6.67
N LYS A 313 -24.04 -19.47 5.93
CA LYS A 313 -22.59 -19.79 5.92
C LYS A 313 -21.78 -18.61 5.39
N ALA A 314 -22.18 -18.06 4.24
CA ALA A 314 -21.50 -16.93 3.62
C ALA A 314 -21.47 -15.70 4.54
N MET A 315 -22.59 -15.31 5.15
CA MET A 315 -22.66 -14.13 6.02
C MET A 315 -21.90 -14.32 7.34
N SER A 316 -21.88 -15.54 7.89
CA SER A 316 -21.04 -15.86 9.04
C SER A 316 -19.57 -15.62 8.72
N HIS A 317 -19.10 -16.17 7.58
CA HIS A 317 -17.71 -16.03 7.13
C HIS A 317 -17.33 -14.59 6.78
N MET A 318 -18.19 -13.88 6.03
CA MET A 318 -17.83 -12.57 5.46
C MET A 318 -17.90 -11.40 6.45
N TRP A 319 -18.84 -11.41 7.41
CA TRP A 319 -19.08 -10.24 8.28
C TRP A 319 -19.02 -10.56 9.77
N ILE A 320 -19.35 -11.78 10.20
CA ILE A 320 -19.39 -12.11 11.64
C ILE A 320 -18.01 -12.56 12.15
N THR A 321 -17.29 -13.35 11.35
CA THR A 321 -15.94 -13.84 11.69
C THR A 321 -14.83 -12.89 11.22
N SER A 322 -13.60 -13.21 11.62
CA SER A 322 -12.38 -12.48 11.21
C SER A 322 -11.78 -12.97 9.88
N GLU A 323 -12.50 -13.77 9.10
CA GLU A 323 -12.02 -14.25 7.79
C GLU A 323 -12.38 -13.32 6.64
N GLY A 324 -13.44 -12.51 6.81
CA GLY A 324 -13.94 -11.59 5.80
C GLY A 324 -13.55 -10.12 6.05
N VAL A 325 -14.56 -9.25 6.09
CA VAL A 325 -14.43 -7.79 6.22
C VAL A 325 -13.56 -7.38 7.42
N PHE A 326 -13.70 -8.06 8.55
CA PHE A 326 -12.97 -7.75 9.79
C PHE A 326 -11.65 -8.50 9.94
N GLY A 327 -11.14 -9.11 8.86
CA GLY A 327 -9.91 -9.90 8.90
C GLY A 327 -8.62 -9.11 8.93
N ILE A 328 -7.54 -9.78 8.51
CA ILE A 328 -6.15 -9.28 8.57
C ILE A 328 -6.04 -7.89 7.93
N ALA A 329 -6.62 -7.70 6.74
CA ALA A 329 -6.57 -6.44 6.00
C ALA A 329 -7.04 -5.23 6.83
N LEU A 330 -8.25 -5.29 7.39
CA LEU A 330 -8.80 -4.21 8.21
C LEU A 330 -8.10 -4.12 9.58
N GLY A 331 -7.61 -5.24 10.11
CA GLY A 331 -6.80 -5.30 11.31
C GLY A 331 -5.50 -4.49 11.18
N VAL A 332 -4.76 -4.72 10.10
CA VAL A 332 -3.56 -3.96 9.71
C VAL A 332 -3.89 -2.48 9.52
N SER A 333 -4.99 -2.19 8.81
CA SER A 333 -5.51 -0.83 8.62
C SER A 333 -5.70 -0.07 9.95
N THR A 334 -6.30 -0.74 10.92
CA THR A 334 -6.65 -0.17 12.24
C THR A 334 -5.44 -0.01 13.14
N LYS A 335 -4.57 -1.03 13.22
CA LYS A 335 -3.49 -1.10 14.21
C LYS A 335 -2.29 -0.21 13.88
N PHE A 336 -1.98 0.01 12.60
CA PHE A 336 -0.77 0.75 12.22
C PHE A 336 -0.94 1.66 11.01
N VAL A 337 -1.59 1.22 9.92
CA VAL A 337 -1.64 2.00 8.66
C VAL A 337 -2.16 3.42 8.88
N PHE A 338 -3.22 3.58 9.69
CA PHE A 338 -3.76 4.89 10.03
C PHE A 338 -2.70 5.85 10.56
N LEU A 339 -1.86 5.41 11.49
CA LEU A 339 -0.86 6.28 12.12
C LEU A 339 0.20 6.74 11.13
N PHE A 340 0.57 5.90 10.16
CA PHE A 340 1.51 6.28 9.12
C PHE A 340 0.89 7.27 8.13
N VAL A 341 -0.39 7.09 7.77
CA VAL A 341 -1.14 8.06 6.96
C VAL A 341 -1.27 9.40 7.69
N LEU A 342 -1.61 9.36 8.98
CA LEU A 342 -1.70 10.55 9.84
C LEU A 342 -0.33 11.23 10.01
N PHE A 343 0.72 10.45 10.27
CA PHE A 343 2.10 10.93 10.35
C PHE A 343 2.49 11.67 9.08
N GLY A 344 2.21 11.09 7.91
CA GLY A 344 2.51 11.72 6.63
C GLY A 344 1.75 13.04 6.42
N ALA A 345 0.45 13.07 6.71
CA ALA A 345 -0.37 14.27 6.61
C ALA A 345 0.13 15.40 7.54
N LEU A 346 0.50 15.06 8.79
CA LEU A 346 1.02 16.03 9.76
C LEU A 346 2.43 16.52 9.38
N LEU A 347 3.27 15.64 8.85
CA LEU A 347 4.62 15.97 8.40
C LEU A 347 4.58 16.92 7.19
N ASP A 348 3.63 16.72 6.28
CA ASP A 348 3.39 17.63 5.16
C ASP A 348 2.89 19.00 5.65
N LYS A 349 1.89 19.05 6.54
CA LYS A 349 1.43 20.30 7.18
C LYS A 349 2.53 21.03 7.95
N ALA A 350 3.50 20.30 8.50
CA ALA A 350 4.63 20.93 9.19
C ALA A 350 5.54 21.71 8.22
N GLY A 351 5.56 21.36 6.93
CA GLY A 351 6.35 21.99 5.87
C GLY A 351 7.46 21.10 5.28
N ALA A 352 7.47 19.80 5.60
CA ALA A 352 8.54 18.90 5.18
C ALA A 352 8.54 18.61 3.66
N GLY A 353 7.37 18.52 3.03
CA GLY A 353 7.26 18.26 1.58
C GLY A 353 8.01 19.31 0.74
N ASN A 354 7.70 20.60 0.97
CA ASN A 354 8.39 21.72 0.31
C ASN A 354 9.90 21.73 0.61
N TYR A 355 10.30 21.40 1.84
CA TYR A 355 11.71 21.30 2.20
C TYR A 355 12.46 20.24 1.37
N PHE A 356 11.91 19.03 1.23
CA PHE A 356 12.56 17.95 0.48
C PHE A 356 12.67 18.27 -1.01
N ILE A 357 11.63 18.86 -1.60
CA ILE A 357 11.64 19.29 -3.01
C ILE A 357 12.74 20.34 -3.23
N LYS A 358 12.81 21.37 -2.37
CA LYS A 358 13.83 22.43 -2.48
C LYS A 358 15.26 21.92 -2.28
N MET A 359 15.45 20.95 -1.37
CA MET A 359 16.73 20.28 -1.19
C MET A 359 17.15 19.51 -2.44
N ALA A 360 16.23 18.72 -3.03
CA ALA A 360 16.49 17.99 -4.27
C ALA A 360 16.82 18.95 -5.43
N PHE A 361 16.10 20.08 -5.52
CA PHE A 361 16.31 21.07 -6.55
C PHE A 361 17.65 21.81 -6.42
N GLY A 362 18.02 22.22 -5.22
CA GLY A 362 19.35 22.79 -4.96
C GLY A 362 20.48 21.81 -5.26
N ALA A 363 20.27 20.51 -5.01
CA ALA A 363 21.26 19.46 -5.24
C ALA A 363 21.40 19.07 -6.73
N LEU A 364 20.34 19.14 -7.54
CA LEU A 364 20.32 18.55 -8.89
C LEU A 364 19.90 19.49 -10.01
N GLY A 365 19.26 20.62 -9.71
CA GLY A 365 18.70 21.54 -10.69
C GLY A 365 19.72 22.08 -11.70
N HIS A 366 20.98 22.18 -11.29
CA HIS A 366 22.10 22.65 -12.12
C HIS A 366 22.61 21.63 -13.15
N LEU A 367 22.17 20.37 -13.08
CA LEU A 367 22.52 19.34 -14.07
C LEU A 367 21.71 19.51 -15.37
N ARG A 368 22.13 18.83 -16.44
CA ARG A 368 21.35 18.74 -17.68
C ARG A 368 20.08 17.95 -17.44
N GLY A 369 18.91 18.55 -17.70
CA GLY A 369 17.63 18.01 -17.25
C GLY A 369 17.55 17.90 -15.72
N GLY A 370 18.28 18.78 -15.01
CA GLY A 370 18.40 18.82 -13.56
C GLY A 370 17.07 18.98 -12.83
N PRO A 371 16.16 19.86 -13.27
CA PRO A 371 14.85 20.00 -12.64
C PRO A 371 14.02 18.71 -12.65
N ALA A 372 14.07 17.95 -13.74
CA ALA A 372 13.40 16.66 -13.81
C ALA A 372 14.05 15.60 -12.90
N LYS A 373 15.38 15.66 -12.69
CA LYS A 373 16.05 14.76 -11.72
C LYS A 373 15.72 15.15 -10.29
N ALA A 374 15.68 16.45 -10.02
CA ALA A 374 15.23 16.99 -8.74
C ALA A 374 13.77 16.63 -8.46
N ALA A 375 12.90 16.69 -9.48
CA ALA A 375 11.52 16.24 -9.39
C ALA A 375 11.44 14.77 -8.98
N VAL A 376 12.18 13.88 -9.66
CA VAL A 376 12.22 12.46 -9.30
C VAL A 376 12.70 12.24 -7.87
N VAL A 377 13.77 12.91 -7.43
CA VAL A 377 14.31 12.73 -6.07
C VAL A 377 13.43 13.37 -5.00
N GLY A 378 12.82 14.52 -5.28
CA GLY A 378 11.87 15.19 -4.40
C GLY A 378 10.59 14.37 -4.25
N SER A 379 10.03 13.92 -5.37
CA SER A 379 8.89 12.99 -5.42
C SER A 379 9.23 11.67 -4.73
N ALA A 380 10.47 11.18 -4.77
CA ALA A 380 10.90 10.02 -3.98
C ALA A 380 10.85 10.26 -2.47
N ALA A 381 11.35 11.41 -2.02
CA ALA A 381 11.36 11.78 -0.61
C ALA A 381 9.95 11.98 -0.06
N THR A 382 9.03 12.56 -0.85
CA THR A 382 7.62 12.70 -0.48
C THR A 382 6.84 11.39 -0.61
N GLY A 383 7.14 10.58 -1.63
CA GLY A 383 6.53 9.27 -1.86
C GLY A 383 6.84 8.27 -0.74
N LEU A 384 8.05 8.34 -0.18
CA LEU A 384 8.47 7.62 1.03
C LEU A 384 7.60 7.97 2.24
N ILE A 385 6.93 9.12 2.26
CA ILE A 385 6.02 9.53 3.35
C ILE A 385 4.58 9.12 3.03
N SER A 386 4.12 9.38 1.80
CA SER A 386 2.73 9.20 1.40
C SER A 386 2.33 7.75 1.16
N GLY A 387 3.21 6.94 0.56
CA GLY A 387 2.90 5.56 0.18
C GLY A 387 1.78 5.40 -0.86
N SER A 388 1.38 6.48 -1.55
CA SER A 388 0.34 6.51 -2.58
C SER A 388 0.85 7.22 -3.83
N SER A 389 0.72 6.59 -5.00
CA SER A 389 1.18 7.18 -6.27
C SER A 389 0.32 8.37 -6.67
N ILE A 390 -1.00 8.24 -6.56
CA ILE A 390 -1.97 9.27 -6.94
C ILE A 390 -1.77 10.50 -6.06
N ALA A 391 -1.74 10.30 -4.74
CA ALA A 391 -1.53 11.40 -3.80
C ALA A 391 -0.18 12.09 -4.03
N ASN A 392 0.87 11.36 -4.40
CA ASN A 392 2.17 11.93 -4.67
C ASN A 392 2.22 12.71 -6.00
N VAL A 393 1.63 12.18 -7.09
CA VAL A 393 1.47 12.91 -8.36
C VAL A 393 0.72 14.22 -8.16
N VAL A 394 -0.26 14.20 -7.28
CA VAL A 394 -1.08 15.36 -6.97
C VAL A 394 -0.32 16.40 -6.16
N THR A 395 0.32 15.97 -5.07
CA THR A 395 0.93 16.88 -4.11
C THR A 395 2.25 17.44 -4.63
N THR A 396 3.07 16.59 -5.24
CA THR A 396 4.37 16.99 -5.78
C THR A 396 4.28 17.41 -7.24
N GLY A 397 3.42 16.76 -8.04
CA GLY A 397 3.29 17.03 -9.47
C GLY A 397 2.81 18.44 -9.81
N THR A 398 1.97 19.05 -8.95
CA THR A 398 1.57 20.47 -9.07
C THR A 398 2.79 21.39 -9.18
N PHE A 399 3.89 21.06 -8.50
CA PHE A 399 5.14 21.83 -8.52
C PHE A 399 6.14 21.29 -9.53
N THR A 400 6.32 19.96 -9.61
CA THR A 400 7.38 19.34 -10.41
C THR A 400 7.05 19.32 -11.90
N ILE A 401 5.79 19.11 -12.30
CA ILE A 401 5.39 19.01 -13.70
C ILE A 401 5.58 20.33 -14.45
N PRO A 402 5.09 21.49 -13.95
CA PRO A 402 5.34 22.78 -14.61
C PRO A 402 6.84 23.07 -14.74
N LEU A 403 7.61 22.77 -13.70
CA LEU A 403 9.06 22.96 -13.67
C LEU A 403 9.78 22.12 -14.75
N MET A 404 9.42 20.84 -14.91
CA MET A 404 9.96 19.98 -15.97
C MET A 404 9.62 20.50 -17.36
N LYS A 405 8.40 21.00 -17.56
CA LYS A 405 7.96 21.57 -18.84
C LYS A 405 8.79 22.80 -19.24
N ARG A 406 9.13 23.68 -18.29
CA ARG A 406 9.94 24.88 -18.55
C ARG A 406 11.34 24.59 -19.08
N VAL A 407 11.92 23.44 -18.74
CA VAL A 407 13.24 23.03 -19.24
C VAL A 407 13.20 22.16 -20.50
N GLY A 408 12.02 21.92 -21.06
CA GLY A 408 11.85 21.33 -22.39
C GLY A 408 11.21 19.93 -22.44
N PHE A 409 10.66 19.41 -21.34
CA PHE A 409 9.84 18.20 -21.38
C PHE A 409 8.45 18.49 -21.97
N THR A 410 7.88 17.55 -22.73
CA THR A 410 6.48 17.66 -23.18
C THR A 410 5.50 17.43 -22.01
N ASN A 411 4.22 17.78 -22.21
CA ASN A 411 3.18 17.54 -21.20
C ASN A 411 3.14 16.07 -20.77
N GLU A 412 3.08 15.16 -21.74
CA GLU A 412 3.01 13.72 -21.49
C GLU A 412 4.28 13.21 -20.79
N GLN A 413 5.45 13.71 -21.18
CA GLN A 413 6.70 13.25 -20.56
C GLN A 413 6.86 13.75 -19.13
N ALA A 414 6.57 15.03 -18.88
CA ALA A 414 6.61 15.59 -17.53
C ALA A 414 5.64 14.84 -16.61
N GLY A 415 4.40 14.62 -17.08
CA GLY A 415 3.44 13.78 -16.37
C GLY A 415 3.94 12.35 -16.15
N SER A 416 4.53 11.72 -17.18
CA SER A 416 5.01 10.32 -17.08
C SER A 416 6.19 10.15 -16.14
N VAL A 417 7.11 11.12 -16.07
CA VAL A 417 8.22 11.11 -15.12
C VAL A 417 7.69 11.19 -13.69
N GLU A 418 6.72 12.08 -13.45
CA GLU A 418 6.11 12.22 -12.13
C GLU A 418 5.34 10.96 -11.72
N VAL A 419 4.57 10.37 -12.64
CA VAL A 419 3.84 9.12 -12.42
C VAL A 419 4.79 7.97 -12.09
N ALA A 420 5.82 7.78 -12.91
CA ALA A 420 6.81 6.70 -12.69
C ALA A 420 7.61 6.90 -11.39
N SER A 421 7.88 8.15 -11.01
CA SER A 421 8.50 8.48 -9.72
C SER A 421 7.57 8.16 -8.56
N SER A 422 6.31 8.58 -8.67
CA SER A 422 5.29 8.37 -7.64
C SER A 422 4.98 6.90 -7.38
N VAL A 423 4.95 6.06 -8.42
CA VAL A 423 4.79 4.60 -8.26
C VAL A 423 6.00 3.98 -7.57
N ASN A 424 7.21 4.40 -7.93
CA ASN A 424 8.41 3.97 -7.22
C ASN A 424 8.41 4.43 -5.74
N GLY A 425 7.67 5.49 -5.39
CA GLY A 425 7.50 5.93 -3.99
C GLY A 425 6.87 4.87 -3.11
N GLN A 426 5.99 4.04 -3.67
CA GLN A 426 5.29 2.99 -2.93
C GLN A 426 6.20 1.83 -2.50
N ILE A 427 7.30 1.59 -3.22
CA ILE A 427 8.25 0.50 -2.91
C ILE A 427 9.42 0.93 -2.03
N MET A 428 9.58 2.23 -1.75
CA MET A 428 10.75 2.76 -1.05
C MET A 428 10.57 2.72 0.49
N PRO A 429 11.48 2.02 1.22
CA PRO A 429 11.56 2.11 2.69
C PRO A 429 11.79 3.53 3.22
N PRO A 430 11.38 3.86 4.46
CA PRO A 430 10.93 2.97 5.53
C PRO A 430 9.42 2.98 5.75
N VAL A 431 8.59 3.55 4.86
CA VAL A 431 7.12 3.51 5.02
C VAL A 431 6.48 2.54 4.03
N MET A 432 6.93 2.49 2.76
CA MET A 432 6.45 1.55 1.73
C MET A 432 4.91 1.40 1.60
N GLY A 433 4.16 2.41 2.07
CA GLY A 433 2.71 2.37 2.17
C GLY A 433 2.16 1.27 3.08
N ALA A 434 0.85 1.02 3.00
CA ALA A 434 0.17 0.04 3.85
C ALA A 434 0.53 -1.43 3.53
N ALA A 435 1.00 -1.69 2.32
CA ALA A 435 1.27 -3.04 1.82
C ALA A 435 2.43 -3.72 2.56
N ALA A 436 3.48 -2.98 2.94
CA ALA A 436 4.60 -3.54 3.71
C ALA A 436 4.14 -4.12 5.06
N PHE A 437 3.17 -3.49 5.72
CA PHE A 437 2.65 -4.04 6.97
C PHE A 437 1.74 -5.26 6.75
N LEU A 438 1.06 -5.34 5.62
CA LEU A 438 0.33 -6.55 5.24
C LEU A 438 1.30 -7.69 4.90
N MET A 439 2.47 -7.41 4.32
CA MET A 439 3.53 -8.40 4.13
C MET A 439 4.04 -8.95 5.45
N VAL A 440 4.29 -8.10 6.46
CA VAL A 440 4.68 -8.55 7.80
C VAL A 440 3.67 -9.56 8.36
N GLU A 441 2.37 -9.27 8.23
CA GLU A 441 1.34 -10.15 8.77
C GLU A 441 1.16 -11.44 7.94
N TYR A 442 1.25 -11.37 6.61
CA TYR A 442 1.08 -12.57 5.75
C TYR A 442 2.31 -13.47 5.71
N VAL A 443 3.51 -12.90 5.70
CA VAL A 443 4.77 -13.66 5.62
C VAL A 443 5.26 -14.07 7.01
N GLY A 444 4.85 -13.37 8.08
CA GLY A 444 5.26 -13.68 9.44
C GLY A 444 6.69 -13.24 9.80
N ILE A 445 7.31 -12.38 8.99
CA ILE A 445 8.65 -11.82 9.24
C ILE A 445 8.57 -10.41 9.83
N SER A 446 9.65 -9.94 10.45
CA SER A 446 9.69 -8.60 11.02
C SER A 446 9.59 -7.51 9.95
N TYR A 447 9.11 -6.33 10.34
CA TYR A 447 9.10 -5.17 9.45
C TYR A 447 10.50 -4.81 8.94
N VAL A 448 11.53 -5.00 9.77
CA VAL A 448 12.93 -4.72 9.42
C VAL A 448 13.39 -5.63 8.29
N GLU A 449 12.98 -6.89 8.28
CA GLU A 449 13.30 -7.82 7.19
C GLU A 449 12.60 -7.39 5.90
N VAL A 450 11.30 -7.07 5.95
CA VAL A 450 10.55 -6.58 4.77
C VAL A 450 11.23 -5.38 4.12
N ILE A 451 11.59 -4.36 4.92
CA ILE A 451 12.26 -3.16 4.38
C ILE A 451 13.67 -3.46 3.89
N THR A 452 14.40 -4.37 4.54
CA THR A 452 15.75 -4.77 4.12
C THR A 452 15.70 -5.42 2.75
N HIS A 453 14.76 -6.36 2.55
CA HIS A 453 14.58 -7.06 1.29
C HIS A 453 14.08 -6.14 0.16
N ALA A 454 13.30 -5.11 0.48
CA ALA A 454 12.80 -4.16 -0.51
C ALA A 454 13.79 -3.02 -0.85
N PHE A 455 14.75 -2.71 0.03
CA PHE A 455 15.59 -1.53 -0.08
C PHE A 455 16.41 -1.49 -1.37
N LEU A 456 17.19 -2.54 -1.64
CA LEU A 456 18.09 -2.55 -2.80
C LEU A 456 17.30 -2.49 -4.13
N PRO A 457 16.26 -3.32 -4.36
CA PRO A 457 15.42 -3.22 -5.56
C PRO A 457 14.77 -1.85 -5.75
N ALA A 458 14.27 -1.23 -4.67
CA ALA A 458 13.68 0.11 -4.74
C ALA A 458 14.72 1.19 -5.11
N ALA A 459 15.90 1.15 -4.47
CA ALA A 459 16.98 2.09 -4.74
C ALA A 459 17.46 2.03 -6.19
N ILE A 460 17.72 0.83 -6.73
CA ILE A 460 18.17 0.69 -8.13
C ILE A 460 17.08 1.09 -9.12
N SER A 461 15.79 0.89 -8.80
CA SER A 461 14.69 1.38 -9.64
C SER A 461 14.66 2.91 -9.71
N TYR A 462 14.91 3.62 -8.60
CA TYR A 462 15.02 5.08 -8.63
C TYR A 462 16.25 5.59 -9.37
N VAL A 463 17.40 4.97 -9.17
CA VAL A 463 18.64 5.32 -9.89
C VAL A 463 18.41 5.20 -11.40
N ALA A 464 17.75 4.14 -11.84
CA ALA A 464 17.38 3.96 -13.22
C ALA A 464 16.36 5.00 -13.72
N LEU A 465 15.40 5.47 -12.92
CA LEU A 465 14.49 6.55 -13.30
C LEU A 465 15.23 7.87 -13.53
N VAL A 466 16.13 8.24 -12.61
CA VAL A 466 17.00 9.42 -12.75
C VAL A 466 17.84 9.32 -14.03
N TYR A 467 18.28 8.10 -14.38
CA TYR A 467 18.99 7.84 -15.62
C TYR A 467 18.09 7.95 -16.86
N ILE A 468 16.83 7.49 -16.84
CA ILE A 468 15.87 7.73 -17.92
C ILE A 468 15.72 9.24 -18.18
N VAL A 469 15.52 10.02 -17.12
CA VAL A 469 15.43 11.49 -17.21
C VAL A 469 16.71 12.09 -17.80
N HIS A 470 17.88 11.54 -17.45
CA HIS A 470 19.14 11.92 -18.08
C HIS A 470 19.17 11.62 -19.57
N LEU A 471 18.84 10.39 -19.97
CA LEU A 471 18.83 9.98 -21.38
C LEU A 471 17.85 10.82 -22.19
N GLU A 472 16.67 11.13 -21.67
CA GLU A 472 15.68 11.99 -22.34
C GLU A 472 16.19 13.43 -22.53
N ALA A 473 16.86 13.98 -21.52
CA ALA A 473 17.46 15.32 -21.60
C ALA A 473 18.62 15.38 -22.61
N VAL A 474 19.43 14.32 -22.68
CA VAL A 474 20.54 14.21 -23.64
C VAL A 474 20.00 14.07 -25.07
N LYS A 475 19.03 13.18 -25.30
CA LYS A 475 18.38 12.98 -26.60
C LYS A 475 17.81 14.25 -27.21
N ARG A 476 17.27 15.15 -26.36
CA ARG A 476 16.64 16.42 -26.79
C ARG A 476 17.56 17.63 -26.77
N ASN A 477 18.82 17.44 -26.42
CA ASN A 477 19.77 18.52 -26.28
C ASN A 477 19.34 19.65 -25.31
N MET A 478 18.74 19.29 -24.17
CA MET A 478 18.22 20.27 -23.20
C MET A 478 19.34 21.10 -22.56
N PRO A 479 19.11 22.41 -22.28
CA PRO A 479 20.08 23.28 -21.61
C PRO A 479 20.23 22.95 -20.11
N THR A 480 21.33 23.41 -19.50
CA THR A 480 21.56 23.39 -18.05
C THR A 480 21.10 24.71 -17.43
N LEU A 481 20.51 24.66 -16.23
CA LEU A 481 20.18 25.88 -15.48
C LEU A 481 21.43 26.40 -14.74
N GLY A 482 21.77 27.67 -14.98
CA GLY A 482 22.88 28.37 -14.34
C GLY A 482 24.27 28.07 -14.94
N ASN A 483 25.27 28.86 -14.53
CA ASN A 483 26.64 28.85 -15.07
C ASN A 483 27.61 27.92 -14.32
N ARG A 484 27.13 26.96 -13.52
CA ARG A 484 28.01 26.03 -12.79
C ARG A 484 28.42 24.87 -13.70
N VAL A 485 29.71 24.78 -14.00
CA VAL A 485 30.29 23.59 -14.65
C VAL A 485 30.29 22.45 -13.65
N VAL A 486 29.60 21.35 -13.96
CA VAL A 486 29.39 20.25 -13.01
C VAL A 486 30.03 18.97 -13.53
N SER A 487 30.79 18.31 -12.66
CA SER A 487 31.22 16.93 -12.88
C SER A 487 30.10 16.00 -12.42
N MET A 488 29.57 15.18 -13.34
CA MET A 488 28.55 14.16 -13.06
C MET A 488 28.95 13.25 -11.89
N GLY A 489 30.23 12.84 -11.81
CA GLY A 489 30.73 12.01 -10.73
C GLY A 489 30.69 12.70 -9.36
N ARG A 490 30.90 14.03 -9.32
CA ARG A 490 30.83 14.81 -8.07
C ARG A 490 29.39 14.95 -7.57
N THR A 491 28.41 15.06 -8.47
CA THR A 491 27.00 15.15 -8.08
C THR A 491 26.41 13.81 -7.66
N ILE A 492 26.73 12.72 -8.38
CA ILE A 492 26.37 11.36 -7.96
C ILE A 492 27.01 11.03 -6.61
N GLY A 493 28.31 11.31 -6.45
CA GLY A 493 29.01 11.16 -5.18
C GLY A 493 28.41 12.02 -4.06
N GLY A 494 27.95 13.24 -4.38
CA GLY A 494 27.27 14.13 -3.44
C GLY A 494 25.91 13.61 -2.98
N MET A 495 25.08 13.08 -3.88
CA MET A 495 23.82 12.42 -3.50
C MET A 495 24.05 11.16 -2.67
N ALA A 496 24.98 10.31 -3.09
CA ALA A 496 25.34 9.11 -2.34
C ALA A 496 25.83 9.47 -0.93
N ALA A 497 26.66 10.51 -0.81
CA ALA A 497 27.12 11.02 0.48
C ALA A 497 25.98 11.63 1.33
N PHE A 498 24.98 12.27 0.72
CA PHE A 498 23.81 12.77 1.43
C PHE A 498 22.98 11.63 2.03
N PHE A 499 22.60 10.64 1.22
CA PHE A 499 21.83 9.49 1.70
C PHE A 499 22.64 8.65 2.70
N ALA A 500 23.93 8.42 2.45
CA ALA A 500 24.82 7.76 3.39
C ALA A 500 24.96 8.56 4.69
N GLY A 501 25.04 9.89 4.63
CA GLY A 501 25.07 10.76 5.78
C GLY A 501 23.78 10.75 6.58
N PHE A 502 22.63 10.73 5.91
CA PHE A 502 21.32 10.61 6.55
C PHE A 502 21.14 9.22 7.19
N ALA A 503 21.48 8.15 6.49
CA ALA A 503 21.47 6.79 7.04
C ALA A 503 22.42 6.65 8.23
N ALA A 504 23.63 7.21 8.14
CA ALA A 504 24.60 7.26 9.22
C ALA A 504 24.10 8.09 10.41
N LEU A 505 23.33 9.16 10.17
CA LEU A 505 22.68 9.92 11.23
C LEU A 505 21.60 9.08 11.92
N CYS A 506 20.70 8.43 11.17
CA CYS A 506 19.67 7.55 11.71
C CYS A 506 20.26 6.40 12.53
N TYR A 507 21.28 5.71 12.00
CA TYR A 507 21.96 4.61 12.69
C TYR A 507 22.83 5.10 13.86
N GLY A 508 23.52 6.23 13.69
CA GLY A 508 24.42 6.80 14.67
C GLY A 508 23.74 7.25 15.95
N VAL A 509 22.44 7.57 15.92
CA VAL A 509 21.64 7.93 17.10
C VAL A 509 21.61 6.83 18.16
N GLN A 510 21.82 5.56 17.79
CA GLN A 510 21.86 4.47 18.76
C GLN A 510 22.98 4.60 19.80
N TYR A 511 24.13 5.19 19.44
CA TYR A 511 25.28 5.30 20.34
C TYR A 511 25.03 6.27 21.50
N PRO A 512 24.63 7.53 21.27
CA PRO A 512 24.29 8.42 22.38
C PRO A 512 23.08 7.92 23.16
N VAL A 513 22.12 7.26 22.52
CA VAL A 513 20.99 6.65 23.23
C VAL A 513 21.46 5.52 24.14
N GLY A 514 22.29 4.61 23.64
CA GLY A 514 22.88 3.52 24.40
C GLY A 514 23.74 4.01 25.57
N TRP A 515 24.48 5.11 25.39
CA TRP A 515 25.21 5.74 26.50
C TRP A 515 24.26 6.22 27.60
N VAL A 516 23.18 6.91 27.26
CA VAL A 516 22.18 7.35 28.24
C VAL A 516 21.53 6.17 28.96
N ILE A 517 21.14 5.12 28.24
CA ILE A 517 20.57 3.91 28.82
C ILE A 517 21.56 3.25 29.78
N SER A 518 22.85 3.16 29.41
CA SER A 518 23.89 2.56 30.24
C SER A 518 24.22 3.37 31.50
N LEU A 519 24.19 4.71 31.41
CA LEU A 519 24.52 5.61 32.51
C LEU A 519 23.35 5.77 33.49
N MET A 520 22.11 5.77 32.99
CA MET A 520 20.91 6.06 33.77
C MET A 520 19.74 5.15 33.36
N PRO A 521 19.79 3.83 33.63
CA PRO A 521 18.77 2.88 33.13
C PRO A 521 17.34 3.26 33.52
N GLU A 522 17.11 3.60 34.80
CA GLU A 522 15.78 3.92 35.34
C GLU A 522 15.23 5.28 34.89
N ALA A 523 16.11 6.22 34.52
CA ALA A 523 15.71 7.56 34.08
C ALA A 523 15.90 7.79 32.57
N SER A 524 16.34 6.77 31.84
CA SER A 524 16.73 6.84 30.43
C SER A 524 15.63 7.42 29.55
N GLY A 525 14.39 6.93 29.69
CA GLY A 525 13.25 7.44 28.91
C GLY A 525 13.01 8.95 29.09
N THR A 526 13.08 9.45 30.33
CA THR A 526 12.90 10.87 30.63
C THR A 526 14.07 11.71 30.09
N VAL A 527 15.31 11.24 30.30
CA VAL A 527 16.52 11.93 29.81
C VAL A 527 16.52 12.00 28.28
N LEU A 528 16.21 10.90 27.60
CA LEU A 528 16.11 10.84 26.14
C LEU A 528 15.03 11.78 25.62
N SER A 529 13.85 11.80 26.26
CA SER A 529 12.77 12.72 25.89
C SER A 529 13.21 14.17 26.01
N LEU A 530 13.90 14.54 27.09
CA LEU A 530 14.47 15.87 27.27
C LEU A 530 15.55 16.19 26.23
N LEU A 531 16.37 15.22 25.83
CA LEU A 531 17.36 15.38 24.77
C LEU A 531 16.70 15.60 23.40
N VAL A 532 15.62 14.88 23.09
CA VAL A 532 14.85 15.12 21.85
C VAL A 532 14.26 16.52 21.85
N VAL A 533 13.69 16.98 22.97
CA VAL A 533 13.19 18.36 23.11
C VAL A 533 14.31 19.38 22.96
N ALA A 534 15.47 19.15 23.59
CA ALA A 534 16.63 20.03 23.47
C ALA A 534 17.16 20.09 22.03
N ALA A 535 17.24 18.95 21.35
CA ALA A 535 17.63 18.86 19.94
C ALA A 535 16.63 19.60 19.05
N TYR A 536 15.33 19.40 19.26
CA TYR A 536 14.27 20.11 18.56
C TYR A 536 14.41 21.63 18.72
N VAL A 537 14.53 22.13 19.95
CA VAL A 537 14.68 23.56 20.24
C VAL A 537 15.96 24.14 19.60
N ALA A 538 17.07 23.40 19.64
CA ALA A 538 18.32 23.81 19.01
C ALA A 538 18.22 23.90 17.48
N LEU A 539 17.61 22.89 16.84
CA LEU A 539 17.38 22.86 15.39
C LEU A 539 16.41 23.97 14.97
N LEU A 540 15.39 24.26 15.79
CA LEU A 540 14.44 25.33 15.50
C LEU A 540 15.08 26.72 15.66
N LYS A 541 15.97 26.90 16.64
CA LYS A 541 16.77 28.13 16.77
C LYS A 541 17.67 28.35 15.56
N LEU A 542 18.26 27.28 15.01
CA LEU A 542 19.02 27.34 13.76
C LEU A 542 18.13 27.74 12.58
N ALA A 543 16.94 27.14 12.46
CA ALA A 543 15.97 27.46 11.42
C ALA A 543 15.44 28.90 11.52
N ALA A 544 15.28 29.43 12.73
CA ALA A 544 14.84 30.81 12.94
C ALA A 544 15.85 31.86 12.42
N GLY A 545 17.12 31.48 12.24
CA GLY A 545 18.18 32.33 11.69
C GLY A 545 18.12 32.54 10.18
N VAL A 546 17.18 31.89 9.48
CA VAL A 546 16.90 32.08 8.06
C VAL A 546 15.40 32.35 7.85
N GLU A 547 15.06 32.87 6.68
CA GLU A 547 13.67 33.03 6.26
C GLU A 547 13.00 31.66 6.09
N ASP A 548 11.70 31.60 6.35
CA ASP A 548 10.94 30.38 6.16
C ASP A 548 10.83 30.05 4.65
N LEU A 549 10.78 28.75 4.34
CA LEU A 549 10.69 28.30 2.96
C LEU A 549 9.28 28.54 2.44
N VAL A 550 9.16 29.47 1.49
CA VAL A 550 7.92 29.68 0.73
C VAL A 550 7.83 28.62 -0.37
N PRO A 551 6.66 28.05 -0.68
CA PRO A 551 6.46 27.23 -1.88
C PRO A 551 6.85 28.00 -3.15
N ASP A 552 7.41 27.32 -4.16
CA ASP A 552 7.76 27.97 -5.44
C ASP A 552 6.49 28.25 -6.25
N ASP A 553 6.41 29.44 -6.87
CA ASP A 553 5.28 29.80 -7.73
C ASP A 553 5.29 28.97 -9.04
N PRO A 554 4.29 28.09 -9.26
CA PRO A 554 4.17 27.30 -10.48
C PRO A 554 3.98 28.13 -11.75
N ASN A 555 3.80 29.46 -11.63
CA ASN A 555 3.63 30.41 -12.72
C ASN A 555 4.78 31.42 -12.90
N ALA A 556 5.81 31.43 -12.04
CA ALA A 556 6.94 32.35 -12.19
C ALA A 556 7.70 32.16 -13.52
N GLU A 557 8.04 33.24 -14.22
CA GLU A 557 8.67 33.17 -15.56
C GLU A 557 10.12 32.66 -15.51
N ASP A 558 10.87 33.01 -14.46
CA ASP A 558 12.26 32.60 -14.27
C ASP A 558 12.39 31.52 -13.17
N VAL A 559 13.22 30.51 -13.45
CA VAL A 559 13.54 29.43 -12.50
C VAL A 559 14.96 29.67 -11.96
N GLU A 560 15.04 30.20 -10.74
CA GLU A 560 16.32 30.37 -10.05
C GLU A 560 16.66 29.16 -9.17
N LEU A 561 17.95 28.80 -9.13
CA LEU A 561 18.40 27.74 -8.23
C LEU A 561 18.42 28.24 -6.79
N PRO A 562 17.77 27.52 -5.85
CA PRO A 562 17.68 27.96 -4.47
C PRO A 562 19.01 27.76 -3.76
N ASP A 563 19.27 28.62 -2.77
CA ASP A 563 20.50 28.56 -1.98
C ASP A 563 20.47 27.39 -1.00
N VAL A 564 21.16 26.29 -1.37
CA VAL A 564 21.26 25.05 -0.58
C VAL A 564 21.67 25.31 0.88
N GLY A 565 22.56 26.29 1.13
CA GLY A 565 23.04 26.58 2.47
C GLY A 565 21.96 27.18 3.38
N LYS A 566 21.02 27.94 2.80
CA LYS A 566 19.85 28.48 3.51
C LYS A 566 18.78 27.42 3.68
N ILE A 567 18.49 26.64 2.63
CA ILE A 567 17.48 25.57 2.68
C ILE A 567 17.84 24.57 3.77
N TYR A 568 19.08 24.09 3.80
CA TYR A 568 19.55 23.12 4.79
C TYR A 568 19.20 23.56 6.22
N LYS A 569 19.51 24.81 6.60
CA LYS A 569 19.23 25.34 7.94
C LYS A 569 17.73 25.47 8.23
N ALA A 570 16.91 25.77 7.22
CA ALA A 570 15.49 26.07 7.41
C ALA A 570 14.65 24.85 7.84
N GLY A 571 15.03 23.62 7.45
CA GLY A 571 14.16 22.44 7.60
C GLY A 571 14.73 21.22 8.35
N LEU A 572 15.92 21.27 8.96
CA LEU A 572 16.50 20.11 9.66
C LEU A 572 15.60 19.51 10.75
N HIS A 573 14.78 20.33 11.39
CA HIS A 573 13.86 19.88 12.44
C HIS A 573 12.77 18.93 11.91
N TYR A 574 12.46 18.94 10.60
CA TYR A 574 11.55 17.98 9.96
C TYR A 574 12.14 16.56 9.89
N LEU A 575 13.46 16.41 9.95
CA LEU A 575 14.12 15.09 9.98
C LEU A 575 13.97 14.42 11.35
N LEU A 576 13.80 15.19 12.43
CA LEU A 576 13.73 14.67 13.79
C LEU A 576 12.60 13.62 13.99
N PRO A 577 11.34 13.87 13.59
CA PRO A 577 10.29 12.86 13.71
C PRO A 577 10.53 11.62 12.83
N ILE A 578 11.20 11.76 11.69
CA ILE A 578 11.62 10.62 10.85
C ILE A 578 12.70 9.80 11.55
N ILE A 579 13.69 10.46 12.17
CA ILE A 579 14.74 9.79 12.96
C ILE A 579 14.13 9.03 14.14
N VAL A 580 13.16 9.63 14.85
CA VAL A 580 12.44 8.96 15.94
C VAL A 580 11.69 7.73 15.42
N LEU A 581 10.99 7.85 14.28
CA LEU A 581 10.31 6.74 13.63
C LEU A 581 11.28 5.60 13.29
N VAL A 582 12.37 5.91 12.57
CA VAL A 582 13.38 4.93 12.14
C VAL A 582 14.09 4.31 13.34
N TYR A 583 14.39 5.08 14.38
CA TYR A 583 15.01 4.56 15.61
C TYR A 583 14.12 3.51 16.28
N PHE A 584 12.86 3.84 16.56
CA PHE A 584 11.97 2.90 17.23
C PHE A 584 11.65 1.67 16.37
N LEU A 585 11.55 1.86 15.06
CA LEU A 585 11.14 0.82 14.12
C LEU A 585 12.28 -0.11 13.72
N MET A 586 13.46 0.42 13.41
CA MET A 586 14.59 -0.37 12.88
C MET A 586 15.61 -0.77 13.95
N ILE A 587 15.82 0.07 14.97
CA ILE A 587 16.89 -0.13 15.96
C ILE A 587 16.33 -0.80 17.20
N GLU A 588 15.29 -0.22 17.81
CA GLU A 588 14.61 -0.82 18.96
C GLU A 588 13.64 -1.95 18.59
N GLN A 589 13.31 -2.08 17.29
CA GLN A 589 12.38 -3.06 16.75
C GLN A 589 11.03 -3.10 17.50
N LYS A 590 10.54 -1.92 17.92
CA LYS A 590 9.20 -1.80 18.50
C LYS A 590 8.16 -2.09 17.43
N SER A 591 6.94 -2.38 17.88
CA SER A 591 5.83 -2.56 16.95
C SER A 591 5.66 -1.33 16.03
N PRO A 592 5.24 -1.51 14.76
CA PRO A 592 5.03 -0.39 13.85
C PRO A 592 4.09 0.68 14.40
N GLY A 593 3.02 0.26 15.08
CA GLY A 593 2.06 1.18 15.70
C GLY A 593 2.70 2.05 16.79
N LEU A 594 3.51 1.47 17.67
CA LEU A 594 4.18 2.23 18.74
C LEU A 594 5.24 3.19 18.18
N SER A 595 5.97 2.78 17.15
CA SER A 595 6.97 3.61 16.48
C SER A 595 6.32 4.84 15.82
N ALA A 596 5.22 4.62 15.08
CA ALA A 596 4.45 5.69 14.48
C ALA A 596 3.79 6.61 15.52
N PHE A 597 3.33 6.06 16.65
CA PHE A 597 2.79 6.86 17.76
C PHE A 597 3.81 7.89 18.27
N TRP A 598 5.04 7.48 18.60
CA TRP A 598 6.06 8.41 19.13
C TRP A 598 6.46 9.48 18.10
N ALA A 599 6.60 9.11 16.84
CA ALA A 599 6.89 10.05 15.76
C ALA A 599 5.73 11.06 15.54
N THR A 600 4.49 10.58 15.59
CA THR A 600 3.28 11.40 15.48
C THR A 600 3.11 12.32 16.69
N ALA A 601 3.35 11.84 17.91
CA ALA A 601 3.31 12.65 19.12
C ALA A 601 4.33 13.79 19.06
N LEU A 602 5.53 13.54 18.52
CA LEU A 602 6.50 14.60 18.28
C LEU A 602 6.01 15.61 17.24
N LEU A 603 5.32 15.19 16.18
CA LEU A 603 4.71 16.12 15.21
C LEU A 603 3.61 16.98 15.81
N PHE A 604 2.80 16.47 16.74
CA PHE A 604 1.84 17.28 17.51
C PHE A 604 2.58 18.40 18.25
N VAL A 605 3.70 18.08 18.91
CA VAL A 605 4.54 19.07 19.58
C VAL A 605 5.14 20.06 18.57
N ILE A 606 5.68 19.60 17.45
CA ILE A 606 6.29 20.46 16.42
C ILE A 606 5.24 21.44 15.87
N LEU A 607 4.07 20.97 15.41
CA LEU A 607 3.04 21.83 14.83
C LEU A 607 2.57 22.92 15.81
N LEU A 608 2.32 22.55 17.07
CA LEU A 608 1.88 23.50 18.09
C LEU A 608 2.95 24.52 18.49
N THR A 609 4.23 24.15 18.43
CA THR A 609 5.31 24.96 19.02
C THR A 609 6.26 25.61 18.00
N GLN A 610 6.33 25.14 16.76
CA GLN A 610 7.34 25.59 15.79
C GLN A 610 7.20 27.08 15.45
N LYS A 611 5.99 27.53 15.13
CA LYS A 611 5.68 28.91 14.78
C LYS A 611 5.89 29.85 15.97
N PRO A 612 5.35 29.59 17.19
CA PRO A 612 5.56 30.49 18.32
C PRO A 612 7.02 30.52 18.81
N LEU A 613 7.74 29.39 18.80
CA LEU A 613 9.15 29.38 19.18
C LEU A 613 10.04 30.10 18.14
N LYS A 614 9.78 29.95 16.84
CA LYS A 614 10.47 30.76 15.81
C LYS A 614 10.21 32.25 15.99
N ALA A 615 8.95 32.63 16.25
CA ALA A 615 8.58 34.03 16.54
C ALA A 615 9.34 34.56 17.76
N LEU A 616 9.44 33.77 18.84
CA LEU A 616 10.22 34.11 20.03
C LEU A 616 11.71 34.32 19.71
N PHE A 617 12.33 33.40 18.95
CA PHE A 617 13.73 33.53 18.55
C PHE A 617 14.01 34.70 17.61
N ARG A 618 13.01 35.09 16.81
CA ARG A 618 13.06 36.27 15.93
C ARG A 618 12.68 37.57 16.64
N GLY A 619 12.38 37.54 17.94
CA GLY A 619 12.01 38.72 18.74
C GLY A 619 10.63 39.29 18.41
N GLN A 620 9.72 38.49 17.88
CA GLN A 620 8.35 38.89 17.51
C GLN A 620 7.38 38.70 18.69
N SER A 621 6.41 39.59 18.85
CA SER A 621 5.47 39.60 20.00
C SER A 621 4.18 38.78 19.79
N ASN A 622 3.95 38.23 18.60
CA ASN A 622 2.68 37.61 18.22
C ASN A 622 2.58 36.12 18.60
N LEU A 623 3.01 35.75 19.82
CA LEU A 623 3.12 34.34 20.24
C LEU A 623 1.78 33.60 20.23
N ALA A 624 0.72 34.24 20.74
CA ALA A 624 -0.61 33.63 20.77
C ALA A 624 -1.11 33.33 19.34
N PHE A 625 -1.04 34.33 18.44
CA PHE A 625 -1.43 34.14 17.04
C PHE A 625 -0.71 32.96 16.38
N ASN A 626 0.61 32.87 16.56
CA ASN A 626 1.41 31.77 16.01
C ASN A 626 1.05 30.40 16.62
N PHE A 627 0.68 30.35 17.90
CA PHE A 627 0.20 29.12 18.53
C PHE A 627 -1.17 28.69 17.97
N MET A 628 -2.11 29.63 17.81
CA MET A 628 -3.41 29.34 17.18
C MET A 628 -3.24 28.91 15.72
N ASP A 629 -2.31 29.50 15.00
CA ASP A 629 -1.98 29.13 13.62
C ASP A 629 -1.38 27.71 13.56
N GLY A 630 -0.48 27.35 14.48
CA GLY A 630 0.02 25.97 14.62
C GLY A 630 -1.06 24.97 15.05
N ALA A 631 -2.00 25.37 15.92
CA ALA A 631 -3.15 24.55 16.29
C ALA A 631 -4.11 24.34 15.12
N SER A 632 -4.26 25.37 14.26
CA SER A 632 -4.99 25.26 12.99
C SER A 632 -4.31 24.26 12.05
N ASP A 633 -2.98 24.30 11.89
CA ASP A 633 -2.26 23.31 11.08
C ASP A 633 -2.46 21.89 11.60
N LEU A 634 -2.38 21.70 12.93
CA LEU A 634 -2.63 20.40 13.57
C LEU A 634 -4.06 19.91 13.34
N TRP A 635 -5.04 20.80 13.49
CA TRP A 635 -6.45 20.50 13.22
C TRP A 635 -6.66 20.04 11.77
N HIS A 636 -6.15 20.79 10.79
CA HIS A 636 -6.24 20.43 9.38
C HIS A 636 -5.46 19.16 9.05
N GLY A 637 -4.28 18.96 9.64
CA GLY A 637 -3.48 17.75 9.42
C GLY A 637 -4.17 16.47 9.94
N MET A 638 -4.89 16.54 11.07
CA MET A 638 -5.72 15.44 11.54
C MET A 638 -6.93 15.17 10.63
N ILE A 639 -7.54 16.22 10.06
CA ILE A 639 -8.62 16.07 9.08
C ILE A 639 -8.10 15.41 7.81
N ASP A 640 -6.96 15.87 7.29
CA ASP A 640 -6.35 15.33 6.07
C ASP A 640 -5.91 13.88 6.28
N GLY A 641 -5.33 13.55 7.43
CA GLY A 641 -5.00 12.17 7.80
C GLY A 641 -6.23 11.25 7.79
N ALA A 642 -7.33 11.68 8.41
CA ALA A 642 -8.57 10.91 8.41
C ALA A 642 -9.24 10.84 7.02
N ARG A 643 -9.22 11.92 6.23
CA ARG A 643 -9.76 11.95 4.86
C ARG A 643 -9.02 10.97 3.94
N ASN A 644 -7.68 10.99 3.99
CA ASN A 644 -6.82 10.06 3.25
C ASN A 644 -7.04 8.60 3.70
N MET A 645 -7.48 8.39 4.94
CA MET A 645 -7.78 7.06 5.46
C MET A 645 -9.13 6.49 4.98
N ILE A 646 -10.15 7.32 4.68
CA ILE A 646 -11.50 6.83 4.34
C ILE A 646 -11.44 5.79 3.23
N GLY A 647 -10.78 6.13 2.12
CA GLY A 647 -10.61 5.22 0.98
C GLY A 647 -9.88 3.93 1.38
N ILE A 648 -8.74 4.04 2.07
CA ILE A 648 -7.91 2.88 2.47
C ILE A 648 -8.68 1.94 3.40
N ALA A 649 -9.46 2.46 4.35
CA ALA A 649 -10.24 1.66 5.30
C ALA A 649 -11.39 0.92 4.60
N LEU A 650 -12.10 1.60 3.69
CA LEU A 650 -13.16 0.96 2.89
C LEU A 650 -12.58 -0.06 1.91
N ALA A 651 -11.41 0.22 1.33
CA ALA A 651 -10.72 -0.67 0.39
C ALA A 651 -10.26 -1.96 1.09
N THR A 652 -9.64 -1.83 2.27
CA THR A 652 -9.18 -2.99 3.07
C THR A 652 -10.35 -3.84 3.58
N ALA A 653 -11.43 -3.22 4.05
CA ALA A 653 -12.66 -3.91 4.42
C ALA A 653 -13.30 -4.67 3.23
N THR A 654 -13.37 -4.03 2.06
CA THR A 654 -13.95 -4.63 0.86
C THR A 654 -13.06 -5.74 0.30
N ALA A 655 -11.73 -5.56 0.32
CA ALA A 655 -10.77 -6.59 -0.05
C ALA A 655 -10.83 -7.80 0.92
N GLY A 656 -11.18 -7.58 2.18
CA GLY A 656 -11.49 -8.65 3.13
C GLY A 656 -12.61 -9.59 2.66
N VAL A 657 -13.60 -9.11 1.89
CA VAL A 657 -14.63 -9.97 1.27
C VAL A 657 -14.03 -10.88 0.20
N ILE A 658 -13.03 -10.38 -0.54
CA ILE A 658 -12.32 -11.17 -1.55
C ILE A 658 -11.48 -12.24 -0.86
N VAL A 659 -10.66 -11.86 0.13
CA VAL A 659 -9.88 -12.82 0.93
C VAL A 659 -10.78 -13.87 1.56
N GLY A 660 -11.88 -13.46 2.20
CA GLY A 660 -12.87 -14.37 2.77
C GLY A 660 -13.52 -15.28 1.72
N THR A 661 -13.64 -14.83 0.46
CA THR A 661 -14.11 -15.69 -0.64
C THR A 661 -13.05 -16.71 -1.01
N VAL A 662 -11.78 -16.30 -1.09
CA VAL A 662 -10.67 -17.21 -1.39
C VAL A 662 -10.59 -18.32 -0.34
N THR A 663 -10.64 -17.96 0.95
CA THR A 663 -10.56 -18.95 2.04
C THR A 663 -11.80 -19.84 2.13
N LEU A 664 -13.00 -19.32 1.78
CA LEU A 664 -14.22 -20.11 1.82
C LEU A 664 -14.38 -21.08 0.65
N THR A 665 -13.86 -20.72 -0.53
CA THR A 665 -14.10 -21.45 -1.79
C THR A 665 -12.92 -22.29 -2.25
N GLY A 666 -11.69 -22.00 -1.80
CA GLY A 666 -10.47 -22.65 -2.30
C GLY A 666 -10.02 -22.18 -3.67
N VAL A 667 -10.52 -21.04 -4.18
CA VAL A 667 -10.22 -20.56 -5.54
C VAL A 667 -8.72 -20.32 -5.80
N GLY A 668 -7.88 -20.23 -4.76
CA GLY A 668 -6.43 -20.15 -4.92
C GLY A 668 -5.86 -21.36 -5.67
N GLN A 669 -6.25 -22.58 -5.27
CA GLN A 669 -5.81 -23.83 -5.91
C GLN A 669 -6.27 -23.92 -7.36
N VAL A 670 -7.54 -23.55 -7.61
CA VAL A 670 -8.11 -23.43 -8.94
C VAL A 670 -7.30 -22.49 -9.84
N MET A 671 -6.81 -21.37 -9.28
CA MET A 671 -5.96 -20.46 -10.03
C MET A 671 -4.57 -21.06 -10.31
N SER A 672 -4.03 -21.89 -9.41
CA SER A 672 -2.79 -22.65 -9.65
C SER A 672 -2.94 -23.57 -10.86
N GLU A 673 -3.99 -24.41 -10.87
CA GLU A 673 -4.27 -25.34 -11.97
C GLU A 673 -4.46 -24.63 -13.31
N LEU A 674 -5.21 -23.51 -13.32
CA LEU A 674 -5.42 -22.71 -14.53
C LEU A 674 -4.09 -22.15 -15.08
N VAL A 675 -3.23 -21.63 -14.21
CA VAL A 675 -1.93 -21.08 -14.61
C VAL A 675 -1.01 -22.19 -15.11
N GLU A 676 -0.98 -23.33 -14.44
CA GLU A 676 -0.22 -24.51 -14.86
C GLU A 676 -0.66 -24.97 -16.26
N PHE A 677 -1.96 -25.17 -16.46
CA PHE A 677 -2.54 -25.59 -17.74
C PHE A 677 -2.19 -24.62 -18.87
N LEU A 678 -2.35 -23.30 -18.65
CA LEU A 678 -2.05 -22.29 -19.66
C LEU A 678 -0.55 -22.17 -19.96
N SER A 679 0.30 -22.43 -18.98
CA SER A 679 1.75 -22.36 -19.12
C SER A 679 2.37 -23.62 -19.72
N GLY A 680 1.63 -24.74 -19.74
CA GLY A 680 2.15 -26.05 -20.11
C GLY A 680 3.28 -26.53 -19.20
N GLY A 681 3.24 -26.17 -17.91
CA GLY A 681 4.28 -26.47 -16.93
C GLY A 681 5.58 -25.66 -17.08
N ASN A 682 5.63 -24.66 -17.98
CA ASN A 682 6.83 -23.83 -18.12
C ASN A 682 6.87 -22.72 -17.07
N LEU A 683 7.82 -22.82 -16.14
CA LEU A 683 8.01 -21.87 -15.03
C LEU A 683 8.07 -20.39 -15.44
N ILE A 684 8.74 -20.05 -16.54
CA ILE A 684 8.84 -18.64 -16.98
C ILE A 684 7.48 -18.17 -17.50
N LEU A 685 6.77 -18.99 -18.27
CA LEU A 685 5.42 -18.66 -18.72
C LEU A 685 4.44 -18.57 -17.54
N MET A 686 4.57 -19.42 -16.51
CA MET A 686 3.78 -19.32 -15.28
C MET A 686 3.99 -17.97 -14.61
N LEU A 687 5.23 -17.55 -14.38
CA LEU A 687 5.52 -16.25 -13.76
C LEU A 687 5.02 -15.08 -14.62
N ILE A 688 5.11 -15.17 -15.95
CA ILE A 688 4.55 -14.15 -16.85
C ILE A 688 3.02 -14.12 -16.73
N MET A 689 2.35 -15.27 -16.73
CA MET A 689 0.90 -15.36 -16.56
C MET A 689 0.46 -14.81 -15.21
N VAL A 690 1.13 -15.20 -14.12
CA VAL A 690 0.86 -14.65 -12.79
C VAL A 690 1.06 -13.13 -12.80
N GLY A 691 2.17 -12.62 -13.34
CA GLY A 691 2.41 -11.17 -13.41
C GLY A 691 1.33 -10.42 -14.20
N LEU A 692 0.86 -10.99 -15.33
CA LEU A 692 -0.23 -10.42 -16.11
C LEU A 692 -1.57 -10.48 -15.36
N LEU A 693 -1.90 -11.59 -14.72
CA LEU A 693 -3.11 -11.74 -13.90
C LEU A 693 -3.08 -10.78 -12.71
N SER A 694 -1.94 -10.63 -12.04
CA SER A 694 -1.71 -9.65 -10.98
C SER A 694 -1.96 -8.22 -11.46
N LEU A 695 -1.45 -7.87 -12.64
CA LEU A 695 -1.69 -6.55 -13.23
C LEU A 695 -3.18 -6.35 -13.53
N VAL A 696 -3.84 -7.34 -14.13
CA VAL A 696 -5.27 -7.27 -14.50
C VAL A 696 -6.17 -7.16 -13.30
N LEU A 697 -5.95 -8.00 -12.28
CA LEU A 697 -6.70 -7.97 -11.02
C LEU A 697 -6.48 -6.65 -10.26
N GLY A 698 -5.30 -6.07 -10.38
CA GLY A 698 -4.95 -4.81 -9.72
C GLY A 698 -5.48 -3.55 -10.41
N MET A 699 -5.92 -3.62 -11.66
CA MET A 699 -6.36 -2.44 -12.43
C MET A 699 -7.56 -1.76 -11.79
N GLY A 700 -7.41 -0.47 -11.48
CA GLY A 700 -8.48 0.36 -10.91
C GLY A 700 -8.73 0.15 -9.42
N LEU A 701 -7.82 -0.56 -8.74
CA LEU A 701 -7.84 -0.72 -7.29
C LEU A 701 -6.77 0.17 -6.64
N PRO A 702 -7.03 0.77 -5.47
CA PRO A 702 -5.97 1.40 -4.67
C PRO A 702 -4.89 0.39 -4.31
N THR A 703 -3.62 0.79 -4.30
CA THR A 703 -2.45 -0.07 -4.02
C THR A 703 -2.65 -1.08 -2.89
N THR A 704 -3.17 -0.62 -1.75
CA THR A 704 -3.37 -1.48 -0.58
C THR A 704 -4.36 -2.60 -0.86
N ALA A 705 -5.51 -2.27 -1.45
CA ALA A 705 -6.53 -3.25 -1.80
C ALA A 705 -6.07 -4.15 -2.94
N ASN A 706 -5.39 -3.58 -3.95
CA ASN A 706 -4.75 -4.32 -5.01
C ASN A 706 -3.81 -5.38 -4.44
N TYR A 707 -2.88 -5.00 -3.57
CA TYR A 707 -1.97 -5.94 -2.93
C TYR A 707 -2.71 -7.04 -2.15
N ILE A 708 -3.76 -6.71 -1.38
CA ILE A 708 -4.55 -7.73 -0.66
C ILE A 708 -5.18 -8.74 -1.63
N VAL A 709 -5.82 -8.25 -2.69
CA VAL A 709 -6.48 -9.09 -3.69
C VAL A 709 -5.47 -9.96 -4.42
N VAL A 710 -4.40 -9.36 -4.92
CA VAL A 710 -3.41 -10.07 -5.71
C VAL A 710 -2.61 -11.03 -4.85
N SER A 711 -2.17 -10.64 -3.65
CA SER A 711 -1.39 -11.54 -2.78
C SER A 711 -2.21 -12.74 -2.31
N SER A 712 -3.46 -12.54 -1.86
CA SER A 712 -4.32 -13.65 -1.42
C SER A 712 -4.64 -14.66 -2.52
N LEU A 713 -4.66 -14.22 -3.79
CA LEU A 713 -4.95 -15.09 -4.93
C LEU A 713 -3.68 -15.69 -5.55
N MET A 714 -2.64 -14.89 -5.77
CA MET A 714 -1.51 -15.24 -6.64
C MET A 714 -0.25 -15.64 -5.87
N ALA A 715 -0.09 -15.26 -4.59
CA ALA A 715 1.12 -15.62 -3.86
C ALA A 715 1.23 -17.14 -3.67
N GLY A 716 0.14 -17.79 -3.24
CA GLY A 716 0.09 -19.26 -3.12
C GLY A 716 0.40 -19.96 -4.44
N VAL A 717 -0.15 -19.45 -5.56
CA VAL A 717 0.09 -19.98 -6.92
C VAL A 717 1.57 -19.99 -7.28
N VAL A 718 2.30 -18.91 -6.99
CA VAL A 718 3.74 -18.84 -7.29
C VAL A 718 4.55 -19.80 -6.43
N VAL A 719 4.18 -19.96 -5.16
CA VAL A 719 4.85 -20.88 -4.23
C VAL A 719 4.64 -22.32 -4.66
N GLU A 720 3.39 -22.70 -4.91
CA GLU A 720 2.99 -24.06 -5.29
C GLU A 720 3.60 -24.47 -6.64
N LEU A 721 3.36 -23.69 -7.69
CA LEU A 721 3.88 -23.98 -9.03
C LEU A 721 5.42 -23.87 -9.11
N GLY A 722 6.01 -22.99 -8.30
CA GLY A 722 7.45 -22.89 -8.13
C GLY A 722 8.03 -24.19 -7.61
N ALA A 723 7.49 -24.71 -6.50
CA ALA A 723 7.93 -25.95 -5.87
C ALA A 723 7.77 -27.16 -6.81
N GLN A 724 6.66 -27.24 -7.55
CA GLN A 724 6.43 -28.27 -8.57
C GLN A 724 7.48 -28.24 -9.69
N SER A 725 7.95 -27.04 -10.05
CA SER A 725 8.99 -26.84 -11.07
C SER A 725 10.43 -26.90 -10.53
N GLY A 726 10.62 -27.24 -9.25
CA GLY A 726 11.93 -27.28 -8.60
C GLY A 726 12.54 -25.92 -8.26
N LEU A 727 11.75 -24.84 -8.35
CA LEU A 727 12.13 -23.49 -7.93
C LEU A 727 11.51 -23.17 -6.56
N ILE A 728 12.35 -23.12 -5.54
CA ILE A 728 11.92 -22.77 -4.19
C ILE A 728 12.22 -21.30 -3.98
N VAL A 729 11.16 -20.54 -3.74
CA VAL A 729 11.21 -19.08 -3.66
C VAL A 729 10.83 -18.67 -2.23
N PRO A 730 11.64 -17.86 -1.55
CA PRO A 730 11.27 -17.30 -0.25
C PRO A 730 9.93 -16.56 -0.34
N LEU A 731 9.06 -16.75 0.66
CA LEU A 731 7.73 -16.14 0.66
C LEU A 731 7.77 -14.63 0.45
N ILE A 732 8.74 -13.93 1.07
CA ILE A 732 8.89 -12.48 0.86
C ILE A 732 9.18 -12.09 -0.59
N ALA A 733 9.94 -12.90 -1.33
CA ALA A 733 10.19 -12.65 -2.75
C ALA A 733 8.90 -12.81 -3.56
N VAL A 734 8.07 -13.81 -3.26
CA VAL A 734 6.76 -13.98 -3.88
C VAL A 734 5.84 -12.80 -3.58
N HIS A 735 5.77 -12.37 -2.32
CA HIS A 735 4.95 -11.22 -1.91
C HIS A 735 5.43 -9.91 -2.55
N LEU A 736 6.75 -9.68 -2.64
CA LEU A 736 7.31 -8.55 -3.38
C LEU A 736 7.03 -8.66 -4.88
N PHE A 737 7.04 -9.86 -5.46
CA PHE A 737 6.70 -10.06 -6.88
C PHE A 737 5.27 -9.60 -7.17
N VAL A 738 4.29 -10.13 -6.44
CA VAL A 738 2.89 -9.73 -6.63
C VAL A 738 2.65 -8.26 -6.30
N PHE A 739 3.36 -7.71 -5.32
CA PHE A 739 3.28 -6.29 -4.97
C PHE A 739 3.78 -5.39 -6.11
N TYR A 740 4.93 -5.70 -6.71
CA TYR A 740 5.47 -4.94 -7.83
C TYR A 740 4.55 -4.97 -9.06
N PHE A 741 3.90 -6.10 -9.36
CA PHE A 741 2.89 -6.13 -10.41
C PHE A 741 1.61 -5.38 -10.02
N GLY A 742 1.23 -5.44 -8.75
CA GLY A 742 0.14 -4.65 -8.18
C GLY A 742 0.34 -3.16 -8.43
N ILE A 743 1.43 -2.55 -7.94
CA ILE A 743 1.67 -1.10 -8.09
C ILE A 743 1.79 -0.67 -9.56
N MET A 744 2.18 -1.58 -10.46
CA MET A 744 2.28 -1.30 -11.89
C MET A 744 0.90 -1.15 -12.56
N ALA A 745 -0.16 -1.65 -11.94
CA ALA A 745 -1.52 -1.40 -12.40
C ALA A 745 -1.89 0.09 -12.37
N ASP A 746 -1.29 0.89 -11.47
CA ASP A 746 -1.52 2.34 -11.36
C ASP A 746 -1.05 3.15 -12.58
N VAL A 747 -0.16 2.59 -13.40
CA VAL A 747 0.39 3.23 -14.60
C VAL A 747 -0.03 2.55 -15.90
N THR A 748 -0.72 1.42 -15.82
CA THR A 748 -1.04 0.62 -17.01
C THR A 748 -2.35 1.10 -17.66
N PRO A 749 -2.34 1.49 -18.95
CA PRO A 749 -3.57 1.77 -19.68
C PRO A 749 -4.48 0.54 -19.80
N PRO A 750 -5.81 0.70 -19.83
CA PRO A 750 -6.54 1.97 -19.99
C PRO A 750 -6.86 2.70 -18.67
N VAL A 751 -6.55 2.13 -17.51
CA VAL A 751 -7.03 2.65 -16.21
C VAL A 751 -6.08 3.67 -15.59
N GLY A 752 -4.77 3.40 -15.59
CA GLY A 752 -3.68 4.18 -15.00
C GLY A 752 -4.04 5.46 -14.23
N LEU A 753 -4.61 5.34 -13.02
CA LEU A 753 -5.20 6.46 -12.25
C LEU A 753 -4.21 7.61 -12.00
N ALA A 754 -2.96 7.27 -11.66
CA ALA A 754 -1.90 8.27 -11.47
C ALA A 754 -1.62 9.05 -12.76
N SER A 755 -1.77 8.40 -13.92
CA SER A 755 -1.58 9.04 -15.23
C SER A 755 -2.70 10.02 -15.56
N PHE A 756 -3.94 9.76 -15.13
CA PHE A 756 -5.05 10.71 -15.23
C PHE A 756 -4.82 11.94 -14.36
N ALA A 757 -4.38 11.77 -13.11
CA ALA A 757 -4.04 12.87 -12.23
C ALA A 757 -2.90 13.73 -12.81
N ALA A 758 -1.84 13.08 -13.33
CA ALA A 758 -0.72 13.78 -13.95
C ALA A 758 -1.11 14.50 -15.25
N ALA A 759 -2.02 13.91 -16.04
CA ALA A 759 -2.54 14.54 -17.24
C ALA A 759 -3.32 15.82 -16.94
N ALA A 760 -4.10 15.82 -15.84
CA ALA A 760 -4.84 17.00 -15.41
C ALA A 760 -3.92 18.16 -14.96
N VAL A 761 -2.78 17.85 -14.33
CA VAL A 761 -1.76 18.85 -13.98
C VAL A 761 -0.95 19.30 -15.21
N SER A 762 -0.54 18.35 -16.06
CA SER A 762 0.34 18.62 -17.20
C SER A 762 -0.36 19.25 -18.41
N GLY A 763 -1.68 19.08 -18.53
CA GLY A 763 -2.47 19.42 -19.71
C GLY A 763 -2.20 18.49 -20.91
N GLY A 764 -1.70 17.28 -20.67
CA GLY A 764 -1.44 16.25 -21.70
C GLY A 764 -2.58 15.23 -21.84
N ASP A 765 -2.44 14.30 -22.79
CA ASP A 765 -3.37 13.17 -22.93
C ASP A 765 -3.09 12.08 -21.89
N ALA A 766 -4.12 11.66 -21.13
CA ALA A 766 -3.98 10.70 -20.03
C ALA A 766 -3.52 9.31 -20.49
N ILE A 767 -4.03 8.82 -21.62
CA ILE A 767 -3.70 7.49 -22.13
C ILE A 767 -2.26 7.47 -22.65
N ARG A 768 -1.84 8.49 -23.39
CA ARG A 768 -0.44 8.64 -23.84
C ARG A 768 0.52 8.80 -22.68
N THR A 769 0.15 9.58 -21.66
CA THR A 769 0.92 9.72 -20.41
C THR A 769 1.06 8.35 -19.74
N GLY A 770 -0.02 7.55 -19.66
CA GLY A 770 0.03 6.19 -19.11
C GLY A 770 0.94 5.25 -19.91
N PHE A 771 0.86 5.25 -21.24
CA PHE A 771 1.76 4.43 -22.07
C PHE A 771 3.24 4.80 -21.83
N VAL A 772 3.57 6.08 -21.85
CA VAL A 772 4.96 6.53 -21.64
C VAL A 772 5.42 6.23 -20.21
N ALA A 773 4.56 6.43 -19.21
CA ALA A 773 4.85 6.08 -17.82
C ALA A 773 5.10 4.57 -17.65
N PHE A 774 4.27 3.71 -18.25
CA PHE A 774 4.47 2.26 -18.25
C PHE A 774 5.81 1.87 -18.89
N PHE A 775 6.15 2.47 -20.04
CA PHE A 775 7.45 2.25 -20.68
C PHE A 775 8.63 2.67 -19.81
N TYR A 776 8.53 3.83 -19.14
CA TYR A 776 9.54 4.23 -18.17
C TYR A 776 9.65 3.21 -17.03
N SER A 777 8.52 2.68 -16.56
CA SER A 777 8.46 1.72 -15.47
C SER A 777 8.76 0.25 -15.84
N LEU A 778 9.12 -0.08 -17.09
CA LEU A 778 9.52 -1.44 -17.49
C LEU A 778 10.65 -2.02 -16.64
N ARG A 779 11.54 -1.16 -16.14
CA ARG A 779 12.59 -1.53 -15.18
C ARG A 779 12.02 -2.12 -13.89
N THR A 780 10.92 -1.56 -13.39
CA THR A 780 10.23 -2.02 -12.18
C THR A 780 9.54 -3.35 -12.45
N VAL A 781 9.01 -3.58 -13.66
CA VAL A 781 8.44 -4.87 -14.08
C VAL A 781 9.52 -5.97 -14.20
N ALA A 782 10.73 -5.61 -14.62
CA ALA A 782 11.81 -6.59 -14.80
C ALA A 782 12.37 -7.11 -13.47
N LEU A 783 12.49 -6.25 -12.44
CA LEU A 783 13.11 -6.60 -11.16
C LEU A 783 12.49 -7.83 -10.46
N PRO A 784 11.16 -7.98 -10.39
CA PRO A 784 10.51 -9.17 -9.83
C PRO A 784 10.96 -10.50 -10.42
N PHE A 785 11.07 -10.57 -11.74
CA PHE A 785 11.59 -11.78 -12.38
C PHE A 785 13.03 -12.03 -11.97
N VAL A 786 13.85 -10.98 -11.89
CA VAL A 786 15.26 -11.17 -11.51
C VAL A 786 15.38 -11.68 -10.08
N PHE A 787 14.71 -11.05 -9.11
CA PHE A 787 14.91 -11.41 -7.71
C PHE A 787 14.22 -12.72 -7.30
N ILE A 788 13.19 -13.16 -8.03
CA ILE A 788 12.60 -14.50 -7.82
C ILE A 788 13.64 -15.58 -8.06
N PHE A 789 14.48 -15.39 -9.09
CA PHE A 789 15.50 -16.38 -9.39
C PHE A 789 16.87 -16.07 -8.73
N ASN A 790 17.14 -14.81 -8.36
CA ASN A 790 18.37 -14.36 -7.70
C ASN A 790 18.02 -13.57 -6.42
N THR A 791 17.84 -14.31 -5.33
CA THR A 791 17.46 -13.78 -4.01
C THR A 791 18.52 -12.91 -3.36
N ASP A 792 19.77 -12.92 -3.86
CA ASP A 792 20.83 -12.01 -3.40
C ASP A 792 20.43 -10.53 -3.56
N LEU A 793 19.61 -10.22 -4.56
CA LEU A 793 19.06 -8.87 -4.76
C LEU A 793 18.16 -8.41 -3.61
N LEU A 794 17.56 -9.36 -2.90
CA LEU A 794 16.78 -9.13 -1.70
C LEU A 794 17.66 -9.15 -0.46
N LEU A 795 18.98 -9.33 -0.56
CA LEU A 795 19.89 -9.40 0.60
C LEU A 795 19.53 -10.55 1.57
N ILE A 796 18.97 -11.64 1.05
CA ILE A 796 18.67 -12.86 1.82
C ILE A 796 19.96 -13.68 1.92
N ASP A 797 20.40 -13.97 3.15
CA ASP A 797 21.61 -14.76 3.46
C ASP A 797 22.91 -14.25 2.82
N VAL A 798 23.01 -12.93 2.60
CA VAL A 798 24.15 -12.30 1.94
C VAL A 798 25.11 -11.65 2.95
N THR A 799 26.41 -11.92 2.83
CA THR A 799 27.44 -11.22 3.62
C THR A 799 27.59 -9.75 3.18
N TRP A 800 28.14 -8.88 4.03
CA TRP A 800 28.37 -7.46 3.66
C TRP A 800 29.16 -7.28 2.34
N ALA A 801 30.19 -8.11 2.11
CA ALA A 801 31.02 -8.02 0.91
C ALA A 801 30.21 -8.42 -0.35
N GLN A 802 29.46 -9.52 -0.27
CA GLN A 802 28.57 -9.95 -1.34
C GLN A 802 27.46 -8.92 -1.57
N GLY A 803 26.85 -8.36 -0.52
CA GLY A 803 25.78 -7.38 -0.62
C GLY A 803 26.23 -6.10 -1.33
N ILE A 804 27.45 -5.62 -1.04
CA ILE A 804 28.04 -4.48 -1.76
C ILE A 804 28.29 -4.83 -3.24
N LEU A 805 28.81 -6.03 -3.52
CA LEU A 805 29.05 -6.49 -4.89
C LEU A 805 27.74 -6.61 -5.69
N VAL A 806 26.70 -7.16 -5.08
CA VAL A 806 25.35 -7.28 -5.64
C VAL A 806 24.78 -5.89 -5.88
N ALA A 807 24.89 -4.96 -4.93
CA ALA A 807 24.41 -3.60 -5.12
C ALA A 807 25.09 -2.88 -6.30
N ILE A 808 26.42 -3.01 -6.44
CA ILE A 808 27.17 -2.42 -7.55
C ILE A 808 26.77 -3.07 -8.88
N SER A 809 26.80 -4.40 -8.95
CA SER A 809 26.49 -5.15 -10.18
C SER A 809 25.04 -4.94 -10.62
N ALA A 810 24.07 -4.97 -9.70
CA ALA A 810 22.66 -4.69 -9.97
C ALA A 810 22.43 -3.25 -10.44
N THR A 811 23.15 -2.27 -9.86
CA THR A 811 23.08 -0.87 -10.31
C THR A 811 23.61 -0.73 -11.74
N ILE A 812 24.74 -1.37 -12.08
CA ILE A 812 25.25 -1.38 -13.45
C ILE A 812 24.25 -2.06 -14.38
N ALA A 813 23.73 -3.24 -13.98
CA ALA A 813 22.79 -4.01 -14.76
C ALA A 813 21.51 -3.22 -15.09
N ILE A 814 20.91 -2.53 -14.11
CA ILE A 814 19.69 -1.76 -14.34
C ILE A 814 19.95 -0.54 -15.22
N LEU A 815 21.11 0.11 -15.11
CA LEU A 815 21.47 1.25 -15.95
C LEU A 815 21.69 0.81 -17.40
N VAL A 816 22.37 -0.31 -17.60
CA VAL A 816 22.59 -0.92 -18.92
C VAL A 816 21.28 -1.40 -19.54
N PHE A 817 20.42 -2.05 -18.74
CA PHE A 817 19.06 -2.42 -19.14
C PHE A 817 18.28 -1.21 -19.62
N THR A 818 18.30 -0.13 -18.83
CA THR A 818 17.65 1.15 -19.14
C THR A 818 18.19 1.76 -20.43
N ALA A 819 19.50 1.75 -20.64
CA ALA A 819 20.11 2.25 -21.87
C ALA A 819 19.67 1.42 -23.10
N GLY A 820 19.57 0.10 -22.93
CA GLY A 820 19.10 -0.84 -23.94
C GLY A 820 17.65 -0.57 -24.34
N THR A 821 16.74 -0.51 -23.37
CA THR A 821 15.29 -0.29 -23.58
C THR A 821 14.97 1.11 -24.08
N MET A 822 15.69 2.13 -23.62
CA MET A 822 15.56 3.51 -24.12
C MET A 822 16.21 3.72 -25.49
N GLY A 823 16.99 2.76 -26.00
CA GLY A 823 17.66 2.85 -27.30
C GLY A 823 18.75 3.92 -27.36
N TYR A 824 19.37 4.24 -26.23
CA TYR A 824 20.43 5.25 -26.14
C TYR A 824 21.39 4.93 -25.01
N PHE A 825 22.69 4.90 -25.29
CA PHE A 825 23.74 4.71 -24.28
C PHE A 825 24.75 5.86 -24.31
N LEU A 826 25.71 5.85 -25.24
CA LEU A 826 26.61 6.98 -25.52
C LEU A 826 26.11 7.81 -26.71
N THR A 827 25.64 7.13 -27.75
CA THR A 827 24.85 7.71 -28.85
C THR A 827 23.58 6.87 -29.03
N ARG A 828 22.76 7.22 -30.02
CA ARG A 828 21.59 6.44 -30.40
C ARG A 828 22.01 5.00 -30.73
N SER A 829 21.42 4.06 -30.00
CA SER A 829 21.70 2.63 -30.16
C SER A 829 21.04 2.11 -31.42
N ARG A 830 21.74 1.24 -32.14
CA ARG A 830 21.12 0.38 -33.15
C ARG A 830 20.40 -0.78 -32.44
N ILE A 831 19.43 -1.42 -33.11
CA ILE A 831 18.63 -2.50 -32.49
C ILE A 831 19.51 -3.60 -31.91
N TYR A 832 20.54 -4.05 -32.63
CA TYR A 832 21.46 -5.08 -32.13
C TYR A 832 22.29 -4.61 -30.93
N GLU A 833 22.62 -3.31 -30.84
CA GLU A 833 23.33 -2.78 -29.67
C GLU A 833 22.40 -2.74 -28.45
N SER A 834 21.14 -2.36 -28.65
CA SER A 834 20.12 -2.45 -27.60
C SER A 834 19.93 -3.89 -27.13
N VAL A 835 19.86 -4.87 -28.04
CA VAL A 835 19.76 -6.30 -27.68
C VAL A 835 21.00 -6.75 -26.91
N LEU A 836 22.21 -6.36 -27.34
CA LEU A 836 23.44 -6.68 -26.62
C LEU A 836 23.48 -6.03 -25.23
N LEU A 837 23.02 -4.79 -25.08
CA LEU A 837 22.91 -4.13 -23.77
C LEU A 837 21.92 -4.88 -22.86
N VAL A 838 20.76 -5.28 -23.37
CA VAL A 838 19.79 -6.09 -22.59
C VAL A 838 20.40 -7.44 -22.21
N LEU A 839 21.15 -8.08 -23.11
CA LEU A 839 21.85 -9.35 -22.81
C LEU A 839 22.94 -9.17 -21.74
N VAL A 840 23.71 -8.08 -21.80
CA VAL A 840 24.68 -7.72 -20.75
C VAL A 840 23.97 -7.55 -19.42
N ALA A 841 22.87 -6.79 -19.39
CA ALA A 841 22.10 -6.60 -18.17
C ALA A 841 21.57 -7.92 -17.61
N PHE A 842 21.05 -8.80 -18.47
CA PHE A 842 20.60 -10.13 -18.09
C PHE A 842 21.73 -10.98 -17.49
N ALA A 843 22.92 -10.97 -18.10
CA ALA A 843 24.09 -11.69 -17.58
C ALA A 843 24.60 -11.16 -16.23
N LEU A 844 24.48 -9.84 -15.99
CA LEU A 844 24.83 -9.24 -14.70
C LEU A 844 23.77 -9.52 -13.62
N PHE A 845 22.49 -9.59 -13.99
CA PHE A 845 21.38 -9.87 -13.06
C PHE A 845 21.24 -11.35 -12.71
N ARG A 846 21.49 -12.22 -13.69
CA ARG A 846 21.34 -13.69 -13.62
C ARG A 846 22.64 -14.39 -14.01
N PRO A 847 23.76 -14.14 -13.31
CA PRO A 847 25.02 -14.80 -13.62
C PRO A 847 24.93 -16.33 -13.47
N ASP A 848 24.13 -16.79 -12.51
CA ASP A 848 23.85 -18.20 -12.25
C ASP A 848 23.23 -18.91 -13.47
N PHE A 849 22.40 -18.23 -14.28
CA PHE A 849 21.82 -18.82 -15.49
C PHE A 849 22.91 -19.32 -16.46
N PHE A 850 24.03 -18.60 -16.56
CA PHE A 850 25.15 -18.97 -17.40
C PHE A 850 26.08 -19.95 -16.68
N MET A 851 26.39 -19.70 -15.41
CA MET A 851 27.27 -20.58 -14.64
C MET A 851 26.70 -21.99 -14.51
N ASN A 852 25.40 -22.12 -14.21
CA ASN A 852 24.73 -23.41 -14.07
C ASN A 852 24.74 -24.26 -15.37
N ARG A 853 24.91 -23.62 -16.53
CA ARG A 853 25.07 -24.32 -17.83
C ARG A 853 26.49 -24.76 -18.10
N ILE A 854 27.47 -24.05 -17.54
CA ILE A 854 28.89 -24.39 -17.65
C ILE A 854 29.23 -25.49 -16.63
N MET A 855 28.74 -25.33 -15.41
CA MET A 855 28.96 -26.22 -14.29
C MET A 855 27.65 -26.30 -13.48
N PRO A 856 26.87 -27.39 -13.56
CA PRO A 856 25.61 -27.51 -12.81
C PRO A 856 25.83 -27.40 -11.28
N PRO A 857 24.91 -26.76 -10.54
CA PRO A 857 25.05 -26.58 -9.09
C PRO A 857 24.67 -27.83 -8.27
N PHE A 858 24.00 -28.79 -8.90
CA PHE A 858 23.58 -30.04 -8.26
C PHE A 858 24.06 -31.23 -9.08
N ALA A 859 24.54 -32.26 -8.39
CA ALA A 859 24.71 -33.59 -8.93
C ALA A 859 23.40 -34.37 -8.75
N GLU A 860 22.95 -35.05 -9.80
CA GLU A 860 21.82 -35.97 -9.73
C GLU A 860 22.29 -37.31 -9.15
N ALA A 861 21.60 -37.79 -8.12
CA ALA A 861 21.83 -39.10 -7.51
C ALA A 861 20.59 -39.99 -7.64
N ALA A 862 20.79 -41.31 -7.63
CA ALA A 862 19.69 -42.25 -7.75
C ALA A 862 18.81 -42.21 -6.49
N PRO A 863 17.46 -42.28 -6.59
CA PRO A 863 16.59 -42.29 -5.42
C PRO A 863 16.93 -43.35 -4.36
N SER A 864 17.45 -44.51 -4.79
CA SER A 864 17.91 -45.58 -3.93
C SER A 864 19.08 -45.19 -3.01
N GLU A 865 19.86 -44.18 -3.39
CA GLU A 865 21.05 -43.71 -2.68
C GLU A 865 20.72 -42.61 -1.66
N LEU A 866 19.45 -42.28 -1.44
CA LEU A 866 19.03 -41.16 -0.59
C LEU A 866 19.73 -41.11 0.77
N VAL A 867 19.76 -42.23 1.49
CA VAL A 867 20.39 -42.31 2.81
C VAL A 867 21.91 -42.10 2.72
N GLU A 868 22.56 -42.63 1.69
CA GLU A 868 24.00 -42.48 1.47
C GLU A 868 24.36 -41.03 1.14
N VAL A 869 23.58 -40.38 0.27
CA VAL A 869 23.77 -38.97 -0.12
C VAL A 869 23.52 -38.06 1.08
N LEU A 870 22.49 -38.32 1.88
CA LEU A 870 22.26 -37.59 3.13
C LEU A 870 23.41 -37.80 4.12
N SER A 871 23.89 -39.02 4.32
CA SER A 871 25.05 -39.31 5.17
C SER A 871 26.34 -38.64 4.70
N ALA A 872 26.54 -38.47 3.40
CA ALA A 872 27.73 -37.85 2.82
C ALA A 872 27.67 -36.31 2.77
N SER A 873 26.49 -35.73 3.00
CA SER A 873 26.29 -34.29 2.91
C SER A 873 26.96 -33.53 4.06
N GLU A 874 27.56 -32.39 3.74
CA GLU A 874 28.22 -31.54 4.74
C GLU A 874 27.20 -30.63 5.45
N ALA A 875 27.48 -30.28 6.70
CA ALA A 875 26.63 -29.39 7.48
C ALA A 875 26.36 -28.07 6.74
N GLY A 876 25.09 -27.73 6.56
CA GLY A 876 24.64 -26.54 5.85
C GLY A 876 24.42 -26.72 4.34
N GLN A 877 24.65 -27.90 3.78
CA GLN A 877 24.22 -28.24 2.42
C GLN A 877 22.73 -28.54 2.37
N GLU A 878 22.03 -28.06 1.35
CA GLU A 878 20.60 -28.30 1.14
C GLU A 878 20.38 -29.27 -0.02
N LEU A 879 19.89 -30.47 0.27
CA LEU A 879 19.50 -31.43 -0.76
C LEU A 879 18.08 -31.14 -1.22
N ARG A 880 17.80 -31.33 -2.51
CA ARG A 880 16.43 -31.22 -3.05
C ARG A 880 15.95 -32.59 -3.50
N LEU A 881 14.80 -33.00 -2.98
CA LEU A 881 14.13 -34.24 -3.36
C LEU A 881 12.89 -33.92 -4.17
N ARG A 882 12.77 -34.50 -5.37
CA ARG A 882 11.51 -34.49 -6.11
C ARG A 882 10.68 -35.69 -5.69
N ILE A 883 9.48 -35.44 -5.21
CA ILE A 883 8.53 -36.44 -4.74
C ILE A 883 7.36 -36.46 -5.71
N GLU A 884 6.95 -37.65 -6.15
CA GLU A 884 5.79 -37.88 -7.01
C GLU A 884 4.89 -38.96 -6.40
N GLY A 885 3.58 -38.81 -6.58
CA GLY A 885 2.58 -39.75 -6.05
C GLY A 885 1.16 -39.28 -6.34
N PRO A 886 0.14 -40.09 -6.02
CA PRO A 886 -1.26 -39.68 -6.17
C PRO A 886 -1.63 -38.58 -5.15
N ASP A 887 -2.49 -37.65 -5.56
CA ASP A 887 -3.12 -36.65 -4.69
C ASP A 887 -4.33 -37.25 -3.95
N PHE A 888 -4.49 -36.92 -2.67
CA PHE A 888 -5.50 -37.49 -1.78
C PHE A 888 -6.93 -37.10 -2.14
N ASP A 889 -7.15 -35.88 -2.63
CA ASP A 889 -8.49 -35.40 -2.94
C ASP A 889 -8.93 -35.78 -4.36
N THR A 890 -7.98 -35.79 -5.32
CA THR A 890 -8.27 -35.98 -6.74
C THR A 890 -7.89 -37.36 -7.28
N GLY A 891 -6.96 -38.07 -6.65
CA GLY A 891 -6.36 -39.30 -7.16
C GLY A 891 -5.47 -39.09 -8.40
N GLY A 892 -5.23 -37.84 -8.81
CA GLY A 892 -4.35 -37.50 -9.93
C GLY A 892 -2.87 -37.55 -9.55
N ALA A 893 -1.97 -37.58 -10.53
CA ALA A 893 -0.53 -37.54 -10.26
C ALA A 893 -0.12 -36.13 -9.78
N ALA A 894 0.39 -36.03 -8.55
CA ALA A 894 0.97 -34.84 -7.96
C ALA A 894 2.50 -34.95 -7.89
N SER A 895 3.18 -33.80 -7.90
CA SER A 895 4.61 -33.72 -7.69
C SER A 895 4.98 -32.51 -6.85
N THR A 896 6.01 -32.60 -6.02
CA THR A 896 6.55 -31.46 -5.26
C THR A 896 8.05 -31.62 -5.03
N THR A 897 8.71 -30.53 -4.64
CA THR A 897 10.13 -30.53 -4.28
C THR A 897 10.30 -30.23 -2.81
N LEU A 898 10.90 -31.16 -2.06
CA LEU A 898 11.24 -31.01 -0.65
C LEU A 898 12.73 -30.65 -0.50
N VAL A 899 13.05 -29.74 0.42
CA VAL A 899 14.44 -29.40 0.77
C VAL A 899 14.79 -30.02 2.10
N ILE A 900 15.94 -30.69 2.12
CA ILE A 900 16.48 -31.29 3.33
C ILE A 900 17.76 -30.53 3.69
N PRO A 901 17.76 -29.75 4.78
CA PRO A 901 18.99 -29.17 5.30
C PRO A 901 19.82 -30.29 5.94
N SER A 902 21.07 -30.43 5.51
CA SER A 902 22.03 -31.35 6.12
C SER A 902 22.57 -30.77 7.43
N ASP A 903 22.51 -31.57 8.50
CA ASP A 903 23.15 -31.25 9.77
C ASP A 903 24.62 -31.74 9.84
N GLY A 904 25.10 -32.43 8.79
CA GLY A 904 26.44 -33.01 8.72
C GLY A 904 26.74 -34.06 9.79
N SER A 905 25.71 -34.62 10.43
CA SER A 905 25.85 -35.63 11.48
C SER A 905 26.43 -36.96 10.97
N GLY A 906 26.38 -37.18 9.64
CA GLY A 906 26.79 -38.43 8.99
C GLY A 906 25.73 -39.54 9.06
N ASP A 907 24.60 -39.31 9.72
CA ASP A 907 23.49 -40.26 9.86
C ASP A 907 22.29 -39.83 9.00
N GLY A 908 22.32 -40.21 7.72
CA GLY A 908 21.32 -39.82 6.73
C GLY A 908 19.92 -40.35 7.02
N LEU A 909 19.80 -41.48 7.73
CA LEU A 909 18.51 -42.03 8.11
C LEU A 909 17.89 -41.19 9.23
N ALA A 910 18.67 -40.85 10.26
CA ALA A 910 18.21 -39.96 11.32
C ALA A 910 17.82 -38.58 10.79
N MET A 911 18.54 -38.05 9.80
CA MET A 911 18.18 -36.80 9.13
C MET A 911 16.83 -36.91 8.41
N ALA A 912 16.59 -37.98 7.65
CA ALA A 912 15.32 -38.22 6.97
C ALA A 912 14.16 -38.37 7.98
N GLU A 913 14.37 -39.10 9.07
CA GLU A 913 13.36 -39.26 10.13
C GLU A 913 13.07 -37.94 10.86
N ALA A 914 14.09 -37.10 11.09
CA ALA A 914 13.94 -35.82 11.79
C ALA A 914 13.06 -34.82 11.03
N ILE A 915 13.11 -34.85 9.70
CA ILE A 915 12.20 -34.04 8.85
C ILE A 915 10.85 -34.73 8.64
N GLY A 916 10.69 -35.97 9.10
CA GLY A 916 9.46 -36.75 9.04
C GLY A 916 9.29 -37.65 7.83
N LEU A 917 10.35 -37.91 7.05
CA LEU A 917 10.30 -38.90 5.97
C LEU A 917 10.43 -40.32 6.52
N VAL A 918 9.43 -41.15 6.24
CA VAL A 918 9.47 -42.58 6.54
C VAL A 918 9.81 -43.34 5.27
N LEU A 919 11.06 -43.79 5.17
CA LEU A 919 11.60 -44.40 3.94
C LEU A 919 11.27 -45.90 3.87
N LEU A 920 10.67 -46.34 2.78
CA LEU A 920 10.35 -47.74 2.48
C LEU A 920 11.00 -48.17 1.14
N PRO A 921 12.32 -48.41 1.12
CA PRO A 921 13.00 -48.85 -0.10
C PRO A 921 12.49 -50.23 -0.53
N GLU A 922 11.84 -50.33 -1.69
CA GLU A 922 11.25 -51.56 -2.21
C GLU A 922 11.28 -51.55 -3.75
N ASP A 923 11.57 -52.69 -4.38
CA ASP A 923 11.58 -52.88 -5.85
C ASP A 923 12.45 -51.87 -6.63
N GLY A 924 13.51 -51.33 -6.01
CA GLY A 924 14.40 -50.34 -6.62
C GLY A 924 13.84 -48.91 -6.62
N LEU A 925 12.68 -48.69 -6.00
CA LEU A 925 12.07 -47.39 -5.76
C LEU A 925 12.31 -46.96 -4.31
N MET A 926 12.43 -45.65 -4.10
CA MET A 926 12.47 -45.06 -2.76
C MET A 926 11.06 -44.59 -2.38
N LYS A 927 10.22 -45.52 -1.93
CA LYS A 927 8.84 -45.23 -1.52
C LYS A 927 8.84 -44.51 -0.17
N LEU A 928 7.81 -43.72 0.07
CA LEU A 928 7.57 -43.00 1.31
C LEU A 928 6.28 -43.52 1.95
N ASP A 929 6.32 -43.74 3.27
CA ASP A 929 5.09 -43.88 4.08
C ASP A 929 4.61 -42.49 4.54
N ALA A 930 3.42 -42.44 5.13
CA ALA A 930 2.85 -41.22 5.66
C ALA A 930 3.84 -40.50 6.60
N PRO A 931 4.05 -39.18 6.42
CA PRO A 931 5.03 -38.43 7.19
C PRO A 931 4.67 -38.42 8.68
N GLY A 932 5.70 -38.28 9.51
CA GLY A 932 5.51 -38.20 10.96
C GLY A 932 4.63 -37.02 11.39
N PHE A 933 3.75 -37.22 12.35
CA PHE A 933 2.88 -36.13 12.85
C PHE A 933 3.70 -35.01 13.52
N GLY A 934 3.39 -33.76 13.17
CA GLY A 934 4.06 -32.54 13.60
C GLY A 934 5.42 -32.28 12.93
N THR A 935 5.74 -32.95 11.82
CA THR A 935 7.03 -32.83 11.13
C THR A 935 6.98 -31.88 9.93
N PRO A 936 8.12 -31.31 9.49
CA PRO A 936 8.16 -30.46 8.30
C PRO A 936 7.64 -31.15 7.03
N ALA A 937 7.86 -32.45 6.87
CA ALA A 937 7.36 -33.20 5.72
C ALA A 937 5.83 -33.35 5.72
N GLU A 938 5.16 -33.36 6.88
CA GLU A 938 3.69 -33.42 6.95
C GLU A 938 3.04 -32.20 6.31
N GLU A 939 3.59 -31.01 6.54
CA GLU A 939 3.06 -29.77 5.98
C GLU A 939 3.16 -29.74 4.45
N VAL A 940 4.25 -30.28 3.89
CA VAL A 940 4.52 -30.26 2.45
C VAL A 940 3.87 -31.43 1.71
N LEU A 941 3.77 -32.60 2.33
CA LEU A 941 3.28 -33.83 1.71
C LEU A 941 1.84 -34.19 2.10
N GLY A 942 1.16 -33.37 2.91
CA GLY A 942 -0.18 -33.67 3.42
C GLY A 942 -1.26 -33.84 2.34
N SER A 943 -1.04 -33.37 1.11
CA SER A 943 -1.97 -33.56 -0.01
C SER A 943 -1.78 -34.89 -0.73
N PHE A 944 -0.73 -35.67 -0.45
CA PHE A 944 -0.47 -36.94 -1.13
C PHE A 944 -1.24 -38.10 -0.49
N ASP A 945 -1.71 -39.04 -1.32
CA ASP A 945 -2.33 -40.29 -0.88
C ASP A 945 -1.27 -41.39 -0.65
N PHE A 946 -0.84 -41.53 0.60
CA PHE A 946 0.08 -42.59 1.02
C PHE A 946 -0.59 -43.97 1.12
N TYR A 947 -1.92 -44.04 1.03
CA TYR A 947 -2.69 -45.28 1.20
C TYR A 947 -3.33 -45.77 -0.09
N GLY A 948 -3.08 -45.09 -1.21
CA GLY A 948 -3.56 -45.44 -2.54
C GLY A 948 -2.81 -46.64 -3.16
N ASP A 949 -3.28 -47.07 -4.33
CA ASP A 949 -2.67 -48.20 -5.07
C ASP A 949 -1.28 -47.82 -5.65
N ASP A 950 -1.08 -46.56 -6.03
CA ASP A 950 0.20 -46.03 -6.51
C ASP A 950 1.01 -45.42 -5.35
N PRO A 951 2.30 -45.77 -5.19
CA PRO A 951 3.08 -45.30 -4.05
C PRO A 951 3.55 -43.84 -4.24
N VAL A 952 3.60 -43.09 -3.13
CA VAL A 952 4.36 -41.85 -3.04
C VAL A 952 5.84 -42.19 -2.98
N GLN A 953 6.66 -41.57 -3.83
CA GLN A 953 8.07 -41.94 -3.98
C GLN A 953 8.97 -40.75 -4.29
N VAL A 954 10.23 -40.87 -3.91
CA VAL A 954 11.30 -39.97 -4.36
C VAL A 954 11.71 -40.38 -5.77
N THR A 955 11.65 -39.45 -6.72
CA THR A 955 11.99 -39.69 -8.13
C THR A 955 13.31 -39.05 -8.55
N GLU A 956 13.74 -37.98 -7.87
CA GLU A 956 14.98 -37.27 -8.18
C GLU A 956 15.65 -36.78 -6.88
N ILE A 957 16.97 -36.92 -6.79
CA ILE A 957 17.79 -36.35 -5.72
C ILE A 957 18.79 -35.39 -6.35
N LYS A 958 18.76 -34.13 -5.92
CA LYS A 958 19.72 -33.08 -6.29
C LYS A 958 20.59 -32.75 -5.10
N ALA A 959 21.80 -33.29 -5.10
CA ALA A 959 22.82 -33.02 -4.08
C ALA A 959 23.67 -31.82 -4.49
N PRO A 960 23.91 -30.83 -3.61
CA PRO A 960 24.80 -29.71 -3.92
C PRO A 960 26.19 -30.19 -4.36
N GLN A 961 26.73 -29.57 -5.40
CA GLN A 961 28.11 -29.82 -5.86
C GLN A 961 28.90 -28.51 -5.85
N ASP A 962 30.19 -28.59 -5.58
CA ASP A 962 31.10 -27.45 -5.71
C ASP A 962 31.00 -26.82 -7.09
N GLN A 963 30.61 -25.54 -7.15
CA GLN A 963 30.53 -24.75 -8.37
C GLN A 963 31.51 -23.57 -8.27
N LEU A 964 32.10 -23.17 -9.40
CA LEU A 964 32.85 -21.91 -9.45
C LEU A 964 31.95 -20.71 -9.13
N PRO A 965 32.50 -19.62 -8.55
CA PRO A 965 31.72 -18.42 -8.24
C PRO A 965 30.99 -17.87 -9.47
N LYS A 966 29.67 -17.72 -9.37
CA LYS A 966 28.81 -17.23 -10.45
C LYS A 966 29.24 -15.85 -10.97
N GLU A 967 29.86 -15.04 -10.12
CA GLU A 967 30.36 -13.69 -10.41
C GLU A 967 31.43 -13.65 -11.52
N LEU A 968 32.06 -14.78 -11.85
CA LEU A 968 32.97 -14.87 -13.00
C LEU A 968 32.30 -14.50 -14.33
N ILE A 969 30.98 -14.67 -14.43
CA ILE A 969 30.17 -14.26 -15.59
C ILE A 969 30.14 -12.73 -15.77
N PHE A 970 30.46 -11.95 -14.74
CA PHE A 970 30.54 -10.50 -14.87
C PHE A 970 31.67 -10.07 -15.82
N ILE A 971 32.77 -10.82 -15.90
CA ILE A 971 33.91 -10.50 -16.76
C ILE A 971 33.51 -10.47 -18.25
N PRO A 972 32.97 -11.55 -18.84
CA PRO A 972 32.54 -11.52 -20.25
C PRO A 972 31.41 -10.51 -20.49
N ALA A 973 30.49 -10.31 -19.52
CA ALA A 973 29.43 -9.32 -19.64
C ALA A 973 29.98 -7.88 -19.72
N LEU A 974 30.94 -7.52 -18.86
CA LEU A 974 31.58 -6.20 -18.86
C LEU A 974 32.47 -5.99 -20.08
N LEU A 975 33.14 -7.02 -20.59
CA LEU A 975 33.87 -6.96 -21.86
C LEU A 975 32.93 -6.69 -23.05
N LEU A 976 31.76 -7.34 -23.07
CA LEU A 976 30.75 -7.10 -24.09
C LEU A 976 30.18 -5.67 -23.99
N LEU A 977 29.95 -5.17 -22.77
CA LEU A 977 29.55 -3.77 -22.55
C LEU A 977 30.61 -2.79 -23.08
N ALA A 978 31.89 -3.05 -22.79
CA ALA A 978 33.00 -2.24 -23.27
C ALA A 978 33.07 -2.24 -24.81
N LEU A 979 32.82 -3.38 -25.45
CA LEU A 979 32.74 -3.49 -26.91
C LEU A 979 31.63 -2.60 -27.48
N VAL A 980 30.42 -2.66 -26.92
CA VAL A 980 29.30 -1.80 -27.36
C VAL A 980 29.66 -0.32 -27.16
N ALA A 981 30.26 0.04 -26.02
CA ALA A 981 30.72 1.39 -25.75
C ALA A 981 31.75 1.87 -26.79
N MET A 982 32.73 1.04 -27.15
CA MET A 982 33.73 1.35 -28.17
C MET A 982 33.09 1.56 -29.55
N MET A 983 32.15 0.69 -29.94
CA MET A 983 31.41 0.82 -31.20
C MET A 983 30.61 2.11 -31.29
N GLN A 984 30.00 2.52 -30.18
CA GLN A 984 29.23 3.78 -30.11
C GLN A 984 30.12 5.02 -30.08
N ARG A 985 31.24 4.99 -29.33
CA ARG A 985 32.18 6.12 -29.24
C ARG A 985 32.81 6.47 -30.59
N GLY A 986 33.10 5.45 -31.41
CA GLY A 986 33.56 5.64 -32.79
C GLY A 986 32.55 6.34 -33.70
N ARG A 987 31.26 6.32 -33.37
CA ARG A 987 30.20 7.05 -34.08
C ARG A 987 29.91 8.42 -33.47
N ALA A 988 29.84 8.52 -32.15
CA ALA A 988 29.56 9.78 -31.45
C ALA A 988 30.56 10.89 -31.84
N SER A 989 31.84 10.53 -31.97
CA SER A 989 32.90 11.44 -32.44
C SER A 989 32.71 11.97 -33.88
N LYS A 990 31.94 11.28 -34.72
CA LYS A 990 31.60 11.70 -36.10
C LYS A 990 30.33 12.54 -36.17
N GLU A 991 29.43 12.39 -35.20
CA GLU A 991 28.12 13.07 -35.16
C GLU A 991 28.18 14.43 -34.45
N GLY A 992 29.34 14.84 -33.91
CA GLY A 992 29.50 16.12 -33.22
C GLY A 992 28.71 16.22 -31.90
N VAL A 993 28.19 15.10 -31.40
CA VAL A 993 27.53 15.02 -30.10
C VAL A 993 28.60 15.15 -29.01
N PRO A 994 28.55 16.15 -28.10
CA PRO A 994 29.50 16.24 -27.01
C PRO A 994 29.42 14.96 -26.17
N ALA A 995 30.59 14.37 -25.90
CA ALA A 995 30.73 13.16 -25.09
C ALA A 995 30.20 13.35 -23.66
#